data_AF-A0A9D7KSP7-F1
#
_entry.id   AF-A0A9D7KSP7-F1
#
_cell.length_a   1.000
_cell.length_b   1.000
_cell.length_c   1.000
_cell.angle_alpha   90.00
_cell.angle_beta   90.00
_cell.angle_gamma   90.00
#
_symmetry.space_group_name_H-M   'P 1'
#
loop_
_entity.id
_entity.type
_entity.pdbx_description
1 polymer ?
#
loop_
_entity_poly.entity_id
_entity_poly.type
_entity_poly.pdbx_seq_one_letter_code
_entity_poly.pdbx_strand_id
1 'polypeptide(L)'
;MESPIDSRILTEKFKGLDYLNISVALVDSAFNVLHFNVAFVRLFQSANDGNPPKDFYKLFENFQDKIESLKQVGLASGHLLNFVIPTLKLRNYERFFDLHVNKLAQETNGIEGFSITCIEVTDRAKELKRLDEIASRHHKFLEFTNSAVIVHMNGKIIYANHQAHTMIGAVDGDSLLGMEIMNFVSPEFKNVVFERIKLLSEGGNIVKPIEEKLIKLDGNILDTEVFAFPIEFDGKSAIQTIITDITERKYAERELRASENKYQNLVENSEDIIFKIDNQFRLTYLNPAWNIISGFENSSSIHTSLLDYFDDVTHKEKLKAALQKLDLIGVKEEMNEFFMQTQDGAGKYVRLQLFPVFDEFSKHDQYGGLIIDVHEATLAKKQLQQVEEVLKKQQTILVDLARSKDVVNGDLNNAMKKIAKVAAETLNVSRVNIWQMKPEADGFINLVNYDNIQHRFEDVEGVTLENCPVYLKALIDEKFIVGDDCRNDSRYSEFLENYILPNNIFSMMDSCIISEDIVWGALCFDQINEKRKWSVEEQLFVNSLAGFIAFAYESSQKKEAQLALNHSEELYQYIVENAGEAIFIINPSDSIIESNKLTEELTGYLRTEIESISLNQVFYPLDNGEELVTSIRKVGAFRGTVKFIRKNGDKGIADIHANIFPDGNIQVIARDITEQHKQALALKESETRLELALKGADLGTWDFIIREDKMIHNKRWAEMLGYNFEFTVVNEQFWEKFVHPEDIETSNSAFQKHLKGEIPYYEATIRMLASNGEWRWIMDKGRVVEWDENGEPVRASGIHQDINELKIYERELQQQRLFLQQILNIIPYPIYVRNLNNEFVLINKAFAEMLGYSKNEILQYQFLKK
;
A
#
# COMPACT_ATOMS: atom_id res chain seq x y z
N MET A 1 75.47 15.43 120.06
CA MET A 1 76.66 16.25 119.75
C MET A 1 77.65 15.32 119.09
N GLU A 2 77.95 15.54 117.82
CA GLU A 2 79.32 15.45 117.34
C GLU A 2 79.42 16.36 116.10
N SER A 3 80.43 17.21 116.14
CA SER A 3 80.70 18.34 115.25
C SER A 3 80.95 17.87 113.80
N PRO A 4 80.58 18.64 112.76
CA PRO A 4 81.04 18.36 111.40
C PRO A 4 82.58 18.43 111.40
N ILE A 5 83.22 17.33 111.02
CA ILE A 5 84.68 17.24 110.90
C ILE A 5 85.13 18.24 109.83
N ASP A 6 86.02 19.16 110.22
CA ASP A 6 86.45 20.27 109.38
C ASP A 6 87.25 19.77 108.17
N SER A 7 86.68 19.96 106.97
CA SER A 7 87.22 19.52 105.67
C SER A 7 88.68 19.93 105.41
N ARG A 8 89.17 20.99 106.05
CA ARG A 8 90.56 21.46 105.89
C ARG A 8 91.60 20.58 106.58
N ILE A 9 91.23 19.85 107.65
CA ILE A 9 92.15 18.99 108.42
C ILE A 9 92.39 17.65 107.68
N LEU A 10 91.43 17.20 106.87
CA LEU A 10 91.56 15.98 106.06
C LEU A 10 92.48 16.18 104.85
N THR A 11 92.43 17.34 104.19
CA THR A 11 93.21 17.61 102.98
C THR A 11 94.72 17.66 103.21
N GLU A 12 95.19 18.09 104.39
CA GLU A 12 96.63 18.04 104.71
C GLU A 12 97.14 16.63 105.07
N LYS A 13 96.29 15.78 105.68
CA LYS A 13 96.66 14.42 106.10
C LYS A 13 96.86 13.45 104.94
N PHE A 14 96.23 13.69 103.80
CA PHE A 14 96.22 12.76 102.66
C PHE A 14 97.01 13.23 101.43
N LYS A 15 97.80 14.32 101.54
CA LYS A 15 98.67 14.85 100.46
C LYS A 15 99.56 13.80 99.76
N GLY A 16 99.92 12.71 100.43
CA GLY A 16 100.68 11.62 99.81
C GLY A 16 99.97 10.93 98.64
N LEU A 17 98.63 10.90 98.64
CA LEU A 17 97.82 10.29 97.59
C LEU A 17 97.82 11.12 96.29
N ASP A 18 98.07 12.43 96.37
CA ASP A 18 98.16 13.32 95.21
C ASP A 18 99.33 13.00 94.27
N TYR A 19 100.34 12.26 94.77
CA TYR A 19 101.47 11.81 93.96
C TYR A 19 101.24 10.47 93.26
N LEU A 20 100.13 9.76 93.55
CA LEU A 20 99.80 8.52 92.85
C LEU A 20 99.30 8.81 91.44
N ASN A 21 99.86 8.10 90.47
CA ASN A 21 99.46 8.20 89.06
C ASN A 21 98.18 7.41 88.73
N ILE A 22 97.57 6.77 89.73
CA ILE A 22 96.33 6.00 89.60
C ILE A 22 95.20 6.83 90.20
N SER A 23 94.05 6.85 89.55
CA SER A 23 92.87 7.61 90.00
C SER A 23 92.25 6.96 91.24
N VAL A 24 92.35 7.64 92.39
CA VAL A 24 91.87 7.15 93.68
C VAL A 24 90.96 8.16 94.36
N ALA A 25 89.82 7.68 94.90
CA ALA A 25 88.93 8.43 95.77
C ALA A 25 88.76 7.71 97.12
N LEU A 26 88.79 8.46 98.22
CA LEU A 26 88.48 8.02 99.57
C LEU A 26 87.07 8.43 99.94
N VAL A 27 86.30 7.50 100.46
CA VAL A 27 84.91 7.70 100.87
C VAL A 27 84.67 7.17 102.29
N ASP A 28 83.70 7.73 103.00
CA ASP A 28 83.27 7.20 104.31
C ASP A 28 82.42 5.92 104.18
N SER A 29 81.96 5.35 105.30
CA SER A 29 81.09 4.16 105.32
C SER A 29 79.73 4.36 104.63
N ALA A 30 79.29 5.61 104.45
CA ALA A 30 78.09 5.99 103.71
C ALA A 30 78.38 6.32 102.24
N PHE A 31 79.63 6.13 101.78
CA PHE A 31 80.13 6.45 100.44
C PHE A 31 80.14 7.96 100.10
N ASN A 32 80.17 8.84 101.10
CA ASN A 32 80.43 10.26 100.89
C ASN A 32 81.92 10.49 100.67
N VAL A 33 82.26 11.37 99.73
CA VAL A 33 83.64 11.67 99.38
C VAL A 33 84.35 12.40 100.53
N LEU A 34 85.40 11.77 101.03
CA LEU A 34 86.29 12.35 102.02
C LEU A 34 87.47 13.06 101.35
N HIS A 35 88.05 12.44 100.32
CA HIS A 35 89.20 12.98 99.57
C HIS A 35 89.34 12.29 98.21
N PHE A 36 90.05 12.89 97.26
CA PHE A 36 90.39 12.30 95.96
C PHE A 36 91.69 12.92 95.47
N ASN A 37 92.46 12.17 94.68
CA ASN A 37 93.76 12.64 94.21
C ASN A 37 93.67 13.36 92.84
N VAL A 38 94.75 14.06 92.46
CA VAL A 38 94.85 14.77 91.17
C VAL A 38 94.59 13.84 89.96
N ALA A 39 95.08 12.59 89.99
CA ALA A 39 94.83 11.61 88.93
C ALA A 39 93.33 11.27 88.80
N PHE A 40 92.58 11.30 89.90
CA PHE A 40 91.13 11.17 89.88
C PHE A 40 90.47 12.39 89.26
N VAL A 41 90.88 13.61 89.63
CA VAL A 41 90.36 14.85 89.04
C VAL A 41 90.60 14.89 87.52
N ARG A 42 91.76 14.41 87.04
CA ARG A 42 92.10 14.33 85.61
C ARG A 42 91.15 13.47 84.79
N LEU A 43 90.48 12.48 85.37
CA LEU A 43 89.41 11.74 84.68
C LEU A 43 88.24 12.67 84.26
N PHE A 44 88.11 13.84 84.90
CA PHE A 44 86.98 14.76 84.76
C PHE A 44 87.36 16.19 84.30
N GLN A 45 88.65 16.50 84.07
CA GLN A 45 89.21 17.86 83.79
C GLN A 45 88.83 18.51 82.44
N SER A 46 87.59 18.35 81.96
CA SER A 46 87.03 19.20 80.89
C SER A 46 85.73 19.92 81.29
N ALA A 47 85.42 20.02 82.57
CA ALA A 47 84.28 20.77 83.10
C ALA A 47 84.74 21.72 84.23
N ASN A 48 84.76 23.03 83.98
CA ASN A 48 84.99 24.11 84.98
C ASN A 48 83.96 23.97 86.14
N ASP A 49 84.19 24.18 87.43
CA ASP A 49 85.22 24.89 88.20
C ASP A 49 85.82 23.95 89.27
N GLY A 50 87.08 23.51 89.12
CA GLY A 50 88.03 23.14 90.19
C GLY A 50 87.62 22.27 91.41
N ASN A 51 86.39 21.79 91.52
CA ASN A 51 85.82 21.08 92.66
C ASN A 51 84.94 19.94 92.12
N PRO A 52 85.25 18.67 92.39
CA PRO A 52 84.37 17.58 91.99
C PRO A 52 83.05 17.60 92.78
N PRO A 53 81.98 17.03 92.20
CA PRO A 53 80.66 17.01 92.84
C PRO A 53 80.69 16.25 94.18
N LYS A 54 80.00 16.77 95.19
CA LYS A 54 79.88 16.15 96.53
C LYS A 54 79.21 14.76 96.52
N ASP A 55 78.54 14.37 95.43
CA ASP A 55 77.78 13.12 95.29
C ASP A 55 78.47 12.13 94.32
N PHE A 56 79.53 11.45 94.76
CA PHE A 56 80.31 10.48 93.95
C PHE A 56 79.46 9.37 93.30
N TYR A 57 78.43 8.89 93.98
CA TYR A 57 77.57 7.79 93.51
C TYR A 57 76.64 8.18 92.35
N LYS A 58 76.43 9.47 92.07
CA LYS A 58 75.60 9.93 90.94
C LYS A 58 76.33 10.00 89.60
N LEU A 59 77.65 9.83 89.60
CA LEU A 59 78.46 9.93 88.38
C LEU A 59 78.37 8.68 87.50
N PHE A 60 78.04 7.52 88.06
CA PHE A 60 77.95 6.25 87.32
C PHE A 60 76.48 5.81 87.21
N GLU A 61 76.00 5.49 86.01
CA GLU A 61 74.64 4.98 85.81
C GLU A 61 74.45 3.65 86.56
N ASN A 62 73.31 3.47 87.23
CA ASN A 62 72.94 2.27 88.01
C ASN A 62 73.93 1.90 89.14
N PHE A 63 74.76 2.84 89.60
CA PHE A 63 75.69 2.62 90.70
C PHE A 63 74.98 2.45 92.06
N GLN A 64 73.82 3.09 92.24
CA GLN A 64 72.99 2.97 93.45
C GLN A 64 72.52 1.52 93.71
N ASP A 65 72.06 0.80 92.69
CA ASP A 65 71.59 -0.60 92.83
C ASP A 65 72.76 -1.54 93.21
N LYS A 66 73.96 -1.25 92.71
CA LYS A 66 75.17 -2.00 93.06
C LYS A 66 75.69 -1.66 94.47
N ILE A 67 75.50 -0.42 94.96
CA ILE A 67 75.82 -0.05 96.35
C ILE A 67 74.98 -0.86 97.35
N GLU A 68 73.69 -1.08 97.08
CA GLU A 68 72.83 -1.90 97.96
C GLU A 68 73.27 -3.37 97.98
N SER A 69 73.67 -3.94 96.83
CA SER A 69 74.27 -5.28 96.78
C SER A 69 75.63 -5.34 97.49
N LEU A 70 76.46 -4.30 97.39
CA LEU A 70 77.75 -4.18 98.09
C LEU A 70 77.59 -4.15 99.63
N LYS A 71 76.55 -3.46 100.14
CA LYS A 71 76.21 -3.47 101.57
C LYS A 71 75.77 -4.85 102.06
N GLN A 72 75.17 -5.68 101.20
CA GLN A 72 74.68 -7.02 101.54
C GLN A 72 75.74 -8.12 101.44
N VAL A 73 76.69 -8.04 100.49
CA VAL A 73 77.56 -9.19 100.12
C VAL A 73 78.90 -9.24 100.87
N GLY A 74 79.39 -8.17 101.54
CA GLY A 74 80.70 -8.30 102.19
C GLY A 74 81.22 -7.11 102.99
N LEU A 75 80.67 -6.91 104.19
CA LEU A 75 81.35 -6.22 105.30
C LEU A 75 82.22 -7.17 106.14
N ALA A 76 82.39 -8.44 105.74
CA ALA A 76 82.94 -9.51 106.59
C ALA A 76 84.22 -10.20 106.08
N SER A 77 84.72 -9.91 104.87
CA SER A 77 85.98 -10.49 104.39
C SER A 77 86.69 -9.46 103.53
N GLY A 78 87.93 -9.12 103.87
CA GLY A 78 88.74 -8.12 103.15
C GLY A 78 89.14 -8.58 101.75
N HIS A 79 88.17 -8.83 100.89
CA HIS A 79 88.36 -9.28 99.51
C HIS A 79 88.09 -8.15 98.53
N LEU A 80 89.00 -8.00 97.56
CA LEU A 80 88.82 -7.19 96.36
C LEU A 80 87.52 -7.62 95.68
N LEU A 81 86.59 -6.69 95.51
CA LEU A 81 85.48 -6.85 94.59
C LEU A 81 85.73 -5.94 93.38
N ASN A 82 85.98 -6.58 92.23
CA ASN A 82 86.13 -5.90 90.95
C ASN A 82 84.77 -5.79 90.28
N PHE A 83 84.32 -4.56 89.99
CA PHE A 83 83.12 -4.33 89.21
C PHE A 83 83.45 -3.52 87.97
N VAL A 84 83.17 -4.09 86.80
CA VAL A 84 83.00 -3.29 85.59
C VAL A 84 81.61 -2.66 85.68
N ILE A 85 81.56 -1.34 85.81
CA ILE A 85 80.30 -0.61 85.83
C ILE A 85 80.16 0.13 84.50
N PRO A 86 79.09 -0.16 83.75
CA PRO A 86 78.86 0.51 82.50
C PRO A 86 78.48 1.95 82.81
N THR A 87 79.02 2.84 82.00
CA THR A 87 78.57 4.20 81.75
C THR A 87 78.83 5.29 82.81
N LEU A 88 79.72 6.20 82.39
CA LEU A 88 79.59 7.62 82.63
C LEU A 88 79.41 8.29 81.25
N LYS A 89 78.20 8.80 80.94
CA LYS A 89 77.93 9.57 79.71
C LYS A 89 78.31 11.03 79.92
N LEU A 90 79.51 11.42 79.50
CA LEU A 90 79.86 12.83 79.27
C LEU A 90 79.87 13.08 77.75
N ARG A 91 78.90 13.86 77.26
CA ARG A 91 78.76 14.34 75.86
C ARG A 91 79.15 13.27 74.79
N ASN A 92 78.33 12.23 74.68
CA ASN A 92 78.32 11.26 73.55
C ASN A 92 79.52 10.31 73.35
N TYR A 93 80.35 10.08 74.38
CA TYR A 93 81.34 8.98 74.35
C TYR A 93 81.12 8.00 75.50
N GLU A 94 81.05 6.69 75.18
CA GLU A 94 81.01 5.63 76.19
C GLU A 94 82.44 5.20 76.56
N ARG A 95 82.78 5.40 77.85
CA ARG A 95 83.99 4.86 78.50
C ARG A 95 83.59 3.82 79.53
N PHE A 96 84.38 2.76 79.64
CA PHE A 96 84.18 1.68 80.62
C PHE A 96 85.25 1.78 81.69
N PHE A 97 84.84 1.69 82.95
CA PHE A 97 85.77 1.70 84.09
C PHE A 97 85.62 0.41 84.90
N ASP A 98 86.76 -0.14 85.27
CA ASP A 98 86.88 -1.18 86.29
C ASP A 98 87.14 -0.49 87.63
N LEU A 99 86.24 -0.70 88.58
CA LEU A 99 86.25 -0.08 89.89
C LEU A 99 86.66 -1.10 90.94
N HIS A 100 87.75 -0.78 91.66
CA HIS A 100 88.27 -1.63 92.73
C HIS A 100 88.04 -0.92 94.06
N VAL A 101 87.19 -1.50 94.92
CA VAL A 101 86.82 -0.94 96.23
C VAL A 101 87.53 -1.71 97.33
N ASN A 102 88.32 -1.02 98.16
CA ASN A 102 89.06 -1.60 99.28
C ASN A 102 88.67 -0.93 100.59
N LYS A 103 88.52 -1.69 101.68
CA LYS A 103 88.24 -1.13 103.02
C LYS A 103 89.51 -0.51 103.61
N LEU A 104 89.40 0.69 104.19
CA LEU A 104 90.50 1.31 104.92
C LEU A 104 90.71 0.55 106.24
N ALA A 105 91.90 -0.01 106.45
CA ALA A 105 92.24 -0.75 107.65
C ALA A 105 92.30 0.19 108.87
N GLN A 106 91.58 -0.18 109.91
CA GLN A 106 91.35 0.62 111.11
C GLN A 106 92.56 0.50 112.05
N GLU A 107 93.59 1.32 111.85
CA GLU A 107 94.53 1.65 112.92
C GLU A 107 95.15 3.03 112.66
N THR A 108 94.93 3.91 113.64
CA THR A 108 95.22 5.35 113.68
C THR A 108 94.21 6.26 112.94
N ASN A 109 93.34 6.89 113.74
CA ASN A 109 92.59 8.13 113.45
C ASN A 109 91.09 8.05 113.13
N GLY A 110 90.41 6.93 113.44
CA GLY A 110 88.97 6.94 113.72
C GLY A 110 88.01 7.21 112.54
N ILE A 111 88.48 7.09 111.30
CA ILE A 111 87.64 7.21 110.10
C ILE A 111 87.42 5.81 109.51
N GLU A 112 86.20 5.29 109.58
CA GLU A 112 85.80 4.10 108.82
C GLU A 112 85.38 4.51 107.40
N GLY A 113 85.99 3.90 106.39
CA GLY A 113 85.74 4.24 104.99
C GLY A 113 86.36 3.26 103.99
N PHE A 114 86.23 3.58 102.70
CA PHE A 114 86.74 2.79 101.58
C PHE A 114 87.65 3.63 100.67
N SER A 115 88.67 3.00 100.08
CA SER A 115 89.40 3.53 98.93
C SER A 115 88.87 2.90 97.64
N ILE A 116 88.56 3.75 96.66
CA ILE A 116 88.07 3.35 95.35
C ILE A 116 89.11 3.73 94.31
N THR A 117 89.58 2.72 93.57
CA THR A 117 90.50 2.90 92.45
C THR A 117 89.75 2.72 91.14
N CYS A 118 89.89 3.67 90.21
CA CYS A 118 89.23 3.63 88.91
C CYS A 118 90.24 3.39 87.79
N ILE A 119 90.05 2.33 87.01
CA ILE A 119 90.88 1.99 85.84
C ILE A 119 90.01 1.99 84.58
N GLU A 120 90.40 2.72 83.54
CA GLU A 120 89.66 2.71 82.27
C GLU A 120 89.95 1.41 81.47
N VAL A 121 88.91 0.66 81.08
CA VAL A 121 88.96 -0.63 80.34
C VAL A 121 88.18 -0.61 79.02
N THR A 122 87.98 0.59 78.45
CA THR A 122 87.12 0.84 77.28
C THR A 122 87.39 -0.05 76.07
N ASP A 123 88.65 -0.36 75.76
CA ASP A 123 89.00 -1.13 74.56
C ASP A 123 88.71 -2.63 74.70
N ARG A 124 88.94 -3.21 75.88
CA ARG A 124 88.74 -4.64 76.12
C ARG A 124 87.26 -5.04 76.17
N ALA A 125 86.40 -4.17 76.71
CA ALA A 125 84.96 -4.42 76.82
C ALA A 125 84.25 -4.32 75.45
N LYS A 126 84.72 -3.43 74.56
CA LYS A 126 84.17 -3.28 73.20
C LYS A 126 84.44 -4.51 72.33
N GLU A 127 85.59 -5.17 72.50
CA GLU A 127 85.95 -6.33 71.66
C GLU A 127 85.13 -7.59 72.01
N LEU A 128 84.89 -7.87 73.29
CA LEU A 128 84.08 -9.02 73.72
C LEU A 128 82.60 -8.87 73.30
N LYS A 129 82.03 -7.66 73.39
CA LYS A 129 80.66 -7.38 72.95
C LYS A 129 80.51 -7.48 71.43
N ARG A 130 81.55 -7.08 70.68
CA ARG A 130 81.59 -7.14 69.22
C ARG A 130 81.60 -8.59 68.71
N LEU A 131 82.32 -9.49 69.38
CA LEU A 131 82.37 -10.91 68.99
C LEU A 131 81.03 -11.61 69.19
N ASP A 132 80.32 -11.32 70.29
CA ASP A 132 79.00 -11.92 70.59
C ASP A 132 77.89 -11.36 69.67
N GLU A 133 77.93 -10.05 69.36
CA GLU A 133 77.03 -9.41 68.39
C GLU A 133 77.24 -9.90 66.96
N ILE A 134 78.48 -10.19 66.55
CA ILE A 134 78.79 -10.73 65.21
C ILE A 134 78.28 -12.17 65.07
N ALA A 135 78.51 -13.03 66.07
CA ALA A 135 78.06 -14.42 66.04
C ALA A 135 76.54 -14.56 66.01
N SER A 136 75.81 -13.76 66.81
CA SER A 136 74.35 -13.77 66.85
C SER A 136 73.71 -13.14 65.60
N ARG A 137 74.36 -12.13 65.00
CA ARG A 137 73.89 -11.48 63.76
C ARG A 137 74.09 -12.37 62.53
N HIS A 138 75.20 -13.12 62.45
CA HIS A 138 75.43 -14.06 61.35
C HIS A 138 74.38 -15.19 61.30
N HIS A 139 74.00 -15.75 62.46
CA HIS A 139 73.03 -16.83 62.50
C HIS A 139 71.62 -16.36 62.12
N LYS A 140 71.18 -15.20 62.61
CA LYS A 140 69.87 -14.60 62.25
C LYS A 140 69.79 -14.09 60.82
N PHE A 141 70.91 -13.66 60.22
CA PHE A 141 70.91 -13.18 58.83
C PHE A 141 70.61 -14.29 57.82
N LEU A 142 71.06 -15.52 58.06
CA LEU A 142 70.81 -16.67 57.17
C LEU A 142 69.37 -17.21 57.24
N GLU A 143 68.63 -16.92 58.31
CA GLU A 143 67.24 -17.36 58.50
C GLU A 143 66.20 -16.46 57.83
N PHE A 144 66.53 -15.20 57.51
CA PHE A 144 65.59 -14.21 56.93
C PHE A 144 65.82 -13.90 55.43
N THR A 145 66.68 -14.64 54.72
CA THR A 145 66.87 -14.44 53.28
C THR A 145 65.78 -15.12 52.46
N ASN A 146 65.16 -14.41 51.50
CA ASN A 146 64.18 -14.96 50.53
C ASN A 146 64.77 -15.99 49.55
N SER A 147 66.09 -16.17 49.54
CA SER A 147 66.77 -17.21 48.78
C SER A 147 67.00 -18.45 49.64
N ALA A 148 66.82 -19.61 49.04
CA ALA A 148 67.18 -20.89 49.64
C ALA A 148 68.72 -20.98 49.70
N VAL A 149 69.26 -21.19 50.90
CA VAL A 149 70.70 -21.33 51.14
C VAL A 149 70.98 -22.74 51.62
N ILE A 150 71.82 -23.45 50.87
CA ILE A 150 72.24 -24.82 51.15
C ILE A 150 73.76 -24.87 51.21
N VAL A 151 74.32 -25.46 52.25
CA VAL A 151 75.74 -25.80 52.30
C VAL A 151 75.87 -27.31 52.16
N HIS A 152 76.73 -27.76 51.25
CA HIS A 152 76.97 -29.17 51.02
C HIS A 152 78.47 -29.49 50.91
N MET A 153 78.86 -30.69 51.32
CA MET A 153 80.21 -31.24 51.19
C MET A 153 80.17 -32.49 50.32
N ASN A 154 81.00 -32.56 49.28
CA ASN A 154 81.01 -33.67 48.31
C ASN A 154 79.61 -34.01 47.78
N GLY A 155 78.81 -32.98 47.49
CA GLY A 155 77.42 -33.10 47.02
C GLY A 155 76.37 -33.44 48.07
N LYS A 156 76.74 -33.72 49.33
CA LYS A 156 75.78 -34.00 50.43
C LYS A 156 75.50 -32.78 51.27
N ILE A 157 74.22 -32.48 51.48
CA ILE A 157 73.77 -31.31 52.24
C ILE A 157 74.16 -31.47 53.71
N ILE A 158 74.81 -30.47 54.28
CA ILE A 158 75.21 -30.42 55.69
C ILE A 158 74.56 -29.26 56.44
N TYR A 159 73.97 -28.31 55.71
CA TYR A 159 73.16 -27.25 56.26
C TYR A 159 72.16 -26.78 55.20
N ALA A 160 70.95 -26.46 55.62
CA ALA A 160 69.93 -25.84 54.80
C ALA A 160 69.16 -24.82 55.67
N ASN A 161 68.95 -23.61 55.16
CA ASN A 161 68.11 -22.62 55.85
C ASN A 161 66.62 -22.92 55.66
N HIS A 162 65.76 -22.27 56.44
CA HIS A 162 64.30 -22.46 56.37
C HIS A 162 63.75 -22.31 54.94
N GLN A 163 64.23 -21.31 54.20
CA GLN A 163 63.80 -21.09 52.81
C GLN A 163 64.16 -22.24 51.87
N ALA A 164 65.29 -22.94 52.09
CA ALA A 164 65.65 -24.13 51.33
C ALA A 164 64.72 -25.32 51.63
N HIS A 165 64.31 -25.50 52.89
CA HIS A 165 63.28 -26.48 53.25
C HIS A 165 61.95 -26.19 52.56
N THR A 166 61.48 -24.94 52.62
CA THR A 166 60.23 -24.51 51.99
C THR A 166 60.27 -24.62 50.46
N MET A 167 61.38 -24.21 49.82
CA MET A 167 61.51 -24.23 48.36
C MET A 167 61.57 -25.66 47.80
N ILE A 168 62.30 -26.57 48.46
CA ILE A 168 62.40 -27.98 48.07
C ILE A 168 61.14 -28.78 48.45
N GLY A 169 60.36 -28.28 49.42
CA GLY A 169 59.11 -28.90 49.87
C GLY A 169 59.29 -29.93 51.00
N ALA A 170 60.31 -29.78 51.84
CA ALA A 170 60.52 -30.62 53.02
C ALA A 170 59.64 -30.13 54.20
N VAL A 171 58.88 -31.02 54.83
CA VAL A 171 58.03 -30.71 55.99
C VAL A 171 58.78 -31.00 57.30
N ASP A 172 58.52 -30.25 58.36
CA ASP A 172 59.21 -30.36 59.66
C ASP A 172 59.30 -31.82 60.17
N GLY A 173 60.50 -32.40 60.06
CA GLY A 173 60.80 -33.80 60.38
C GLY A 173 61.65 -34.50 59.32
N ASP A 174 61.56 -34.09 58.05
CA ASP A 174 62.45 -34.54 56.97
C ASP A 174 63.74 -33.73 56.96
N SER A 175 64.83 -34.36 57.39
CA SER A 175 66.14 -33.71 57.36
C SER A 175 66.68 -33.70 55.93
N LEU A 176 66.71 -32.52 55.29
CA LEU A 176 67.48 -32.31 54.05
C LEU A 176 68.97 -32.63 54.25
N LEU A 177 69.44 -32.66 55.50
CA LEU A 177 70.80 -33.02 55.87
C LEU A 177 71.11 -34.46 55.47
N GLY A 178 72.23 -34.65 54.76
CA GLY A 178 72.71 -35.92 54.25
C GLY A 178 72.22 -36.28 52.86
N MET A 179 71.18 -35.62 52.33
CA MET A 179 70.70 -35.84 50.97
C MET A 179 71.69 -35.31 49.93
N GLU A 180 71.72 -35.92 48.74
CA GLU A 180 72.52 -35.42 47.62
C GLU A 180 71.82 -34.28 46.89
N ILE A 181 72.53 -33.16 46.71
CA ILE A 181 72.02 -31.98 45.99
C ILE A 181 71.59 -32.33 44.56
N MET A 182 72.24 -33.32 43.95
CA MET A 182 71.96 -33.84 42.60
C MET A 182 70.55 -34.45 42.45
N ASN A 183 69.87 -34.78 43.55
CA ASN A 183 68.49 -35.27 43.52
C ASN A 183 67.49 -34.16 43.19
N PHE A 184 67.84 -32.91 43.46
CA PHE A 184 66.97 -31.74 43.27
C PHE A 184 67.27 -30.99 41.98
N VAL A 185 68.19 -31.48 41.14
CA VAL A 185 68.56 -30.88 39.85
C VAL A 185 67.87 -31.63 38.71
N SER A 186 67.20 -30.90 37.82
CA SER A 186 66.58 -31.49 36.62
C SER A 186 67.59 -32.27 35.77
N PRO A 187 67.21 -33.43 35.17
CA PRO A 187 68.11 -34.28 34.37
C PRO A 187 68.94 -33.53 33.32
N GLU A 188 68.36 -32.49 32.70
CA GLU A 188 69.02 -31.69 31.67
C GLU A 188 70.19 -30.83 32.22
N PHE A 189 70.16 -30.48 33.51
CA PHE A 189 71.18 -29.65 34.17
C PHE A 189 72.19 -30.45 35.00
N LYS A 190 71.96 -31.76 35.22
CA LYS A 190 72.82 -32.60 36.08
C LYS A 190 74.29 -32.58 35.69
N ASN A 191 74.61 -32.69 34.40
CA ASN A 191 76.02 -32.66 33.95
C ASN A 191 76.69 -31.32 34.23
N VAL A 192 75.97 -30.21 34.00
CA VAL A 192 76.48 -28.85 34.23
C VAL A 192 76.70 -28.59 35.72
N VAL A 193 75.75 -29.00 36.57
CA VAL A 193 75.87 -28.85 38.03
C VAL A 193 76.98 -29.75 38.59
N PHE A 194 77.10 -30.99 38.11
CA PHE A 194 78.16 -31.91 38.55
C PHE A 194 79.57 -31.35 38.28
N GLU A 195 79.82 -30.87 37.06
CA GLU A 195 81.09 -30.22 36.71
C GLU A 195 81.35 -28.98 37.57
N ARG A 196 80.32 -28.18 37.87
CA ARG A 196 80.43 -27.02 38.78
C ARG A 196 80.80 -27.45 40.20
N ILE A 197 80.17 -28.49 40.76
CA ILE A 197 80.51 -29.00 42.10
C ILE A 197 81.95 -29.48 42.14
N LYS A 198 82.43 -30.16 41.10
CA LYS A 198 83.82 -30.62 40.99
C LYS A 198 84.80 -29.44 40.95
N LEU A 199 84.55 -28.45 40.10
CA LEU A 199 85.37 -27.23 39.98
C LEU A 199 85.46 -26.46 41.30
N LEU A 200 84.34 -26.34 42.02
CA LEU A 200 84.26 -25.67 43.31
C LEU A 200 84.99 -26.44 44.41
N SER A 201 84.97 -27.77 44.37
CA SER A 201 85.59 -28.64 45.39
C SER A 201 87.11 -28.77 45.24
N GLU A 202 87.64 -28.73 44.02
CA GLU A 202 89.06 -28.96 43.73
C GLU A 202 89.89 -27.66 43.62
N GLY A 203 89.27 -26.51 43.32
CA GLY A 203 89.99 -25.31 42.86
C GLY A 203 89.70 -23.98 43.58
N GLY A 204 88.75 -23.91 44.51
CA GLY A 204 88.45 -22.68 45.27
C GLY A 204 87.89 -21.49 44.46
N ASN A 205 87.50 -21.70 43.19
CA ASN A 205 87.01 -20.64 42.30
C ASN A 205 85.52 -20.31 42.57
N ILE A 206 85.06 -19.10 42.23
CA ILE A 206 83.63 -18.72 42.26
C ILE A 206 83.01 -18.92 40.87
N VAL A 207 81.83 -19.53 40.78
CA VAL A 207 81.12 -19.75 39.49
C VAL A 207 79.98 -18.76 39.30
N LYS A 208 79.74 -18.29 38.05
CA LYS A 208 78.63 -17.36 37.75
C LYS A 208 77.26 -18.00 38.02
N PRO A 209 76.22 -17.23 38.40
CA PRO A 209 74.86 -17.74 38.50
C PRO A 209 74.40 -18.36 37.19
N ILE A 210 73.63 -19.44 37.27
CA ILE A 210 72.96 -20.06 36.11
C ILE A 210 71.48 -20.20 36.39
N GLU A 211 70.66 -20.05 35.34
CA GLU A 211 69.26 -20.45 35.41
C GLU A 211 69.17 -21.96 35.18
N GLU A 212 68.58 -22.67 36.13
CA GLU A 212 68.35 -24.11 36.06
C GLU A 212 66.99 -24.47 36.62
N LYS A 213 66.58 -25.72 36.36
CA LYS A 213 65.31 -26.25 36.86
C LYS A 213 65.53 -27.08 38.10
N LEU A 214 64.97 -26.63 39.22
CA LEU A 214 64.95 -27.36 40.48
C LEU A 214 63.75 -28.32 40.51
N ILE A 215 64.00 -29.56 40.90
CA ILE A 215 62.96 -30.57 41.15
C ILE A 215 62.69 -30.63 42.65
N LYS A 216 61.44 -30.34 43.04
CA LYS A 216 60.95 -30.47 44.42
C LYS A 216 60.74 -31.92 44.81
N LEU A 217 60.61 -32.19 46.12
CA LEU A 217 60.31 -33.53 46.64
C LEU A 217 58.98 -34.12 46.15
N ASP A 218 58.00 -33.27 45.83
CA ASP A 218 56.71 -33.66 45.25
C ASP A 218 56.77 -33.94 43.73
N GLY A 219 57.94 -33.75 43.11
CA GLY A 219 58.17 -33.91 41.67
C GLY A 219 57.89 -32.65 40.83
N ASN A 220 57.39 -31.56 41.42
CA ASN A 220 57.18 -30.31 40.70
C ASN A 220 58.50 -29.63 40.32
N ILE A 221 58.49 -28.92 39.20
CA ILE A 221 59.66 -28.24 38.66
C ILE A 221 59.52 -26.73 38.86
N LEU A 222 60.56 -26.09 39.37
CA LEU A 222 60.68 -24.63 39.46
C LEU A 222 61.76 -24.11 38.53
N ASP A 223 61.51 -22.96 37.91
CA ASP A 223 62.56 -22.18 37.26
C ASP A 223 63.34 -21.41 38.33
N THR A 224 64.63 -21.70 38.46
CA THR A 224 65.48 -21.13 39.53
C THR A 224 66.77 -20.53 38.99
N GLU A 225 67.28 -19.50 39.64
CA GLU A 225 68.65 -19.01 39.45
C GLU A 225 69.53 -19.51 40.60
N VAL A 226 70.63 -20.19 40.26
CA VAL A 226 71.51 -20.88 41.22
C VAL A 226 72.93 -20.32 41.17
N PHE A 227 73.38 -19.84 42.32
CA PHE A 227 74.72 -19.29 42.54
C PHE A 227 75.44 -20.09 43.62
N ALA A 228 76.64 -20.59 43.34
CA ALA A 228 77.40 -21.43 44.25
C ALA A 228 78.86 -20.99 44.37
N PHE A 229 79.43 -21.10 45.56
CA PHE A 229 80.83 -20.75 45.82
C PHE A 229 81.40 -21.58 46.99
N PRO A 230 82.73 -21.77 47.05
CA PRO A 230 83.35 -22.60 48.08
C PRO A 230 83.50 -21.80 49.39
N ILE A 231 83.28 -22.46 50.52
CA ILE A 231 83.45 -21.93 51.87
C ILE A 231 84.22 -22.92 52.75
N GLU A 232 84.77 -22.44 53.86
CA GLU A 232 85.29 -23.29 54.93
C GLU A 232 84.22 -23.48 56.00
N PHE A 233 83.87 -24.74 56.30
CA PHE A 233 82.89 -25.10 57.31
C PHE A 233 83.51 -26.13 58.27
N ASP A 234 83.66 -25.76 59.53
CA ASP A 234 84.23 -26.60 60.61
C ASP A 234 85.62 -27.19 60.26
N GLY A 235 86.49 -26.37 59.64
CA GLY A 235 87.85 -26.74 59.21
C GLY A 235 87.93 -27.60 57.95
N LYS A 236 86.81 -27.80 57.23
CA LYS A 236 86.73 -28.58 55.98
C LYS A 236 86.17 -27.73 54.84
N SER A 237 86.60 -28.02 53.60
CA SER A 237 86.08 -27.35 52.41
C SER A 237 84.64 -27.82 52.12
N ALA A 238 83.72 -26.86 51.98
CA ALA A 238 82.31 -27.06 51.67
C ALA A 238 81.87 -26.08 50.57
N ILE A 239 80.68 -26.29 49.99
CA ILE A 239 80.12 -25.41 48.96
C ILE A 239 78.83 -24.81 49.49
N GLN A 240 78.73 -23.48 49.45
CA GLN A 240 77.49 -22.76 49.72
C GLN A 240 76.79 -22.46 48.39
N THR A 241 75.51 -22.84 48.31
CA THR A 241 74.64 -22.67 47.16
C THR A 241 73.44 -21.81 47.56
N ILE A 242 73.16 -20.78 46.77
CA ILE A 242 72.05 -19.86 46.89
C ILE A 242 71.13 -20.08 45.69
N ILE A 243 69.86 -20.33 45.96
CA ILE A 243 68.83 -20.66 44.96
C ILE A 243 67.70 -19.63 45.07
N THR A 244 67.31 -19.03 43.95
CA THR A 244 66.24 -18.02 43.86
C THR A 244 65.18 -18.47 42.84
N ASP A 245 63.89 -18.40 43.19
CA ASP A 245 62.78 -18.70 42.26
C ASP A 245 62.56 -17.53 41.29
N ILE A 246 62.48 -17.82 39.99
CA ILE A 246 62.28 -16.83 38.91
C ILE A 246 61.00 -17.08 38.07
N THR A 247 60.09 -17.93 38.56
CA THR A 247 58.92 -18.39 37.79
C THR A 247 57.97 -17.25 37.38
N GLU A 248 57.61 -16.34 38.29
CA GLU A 248 56.70 -15.21 37.98
C GLU A 248 57.27 -14.27 36.91
N ARG A 249 58.59 -14.00 36.98
CA ARG A 249 59.27 -13.13 36.02
C ARG A 249 59.20 -13.70 34.60
N LYS A 250 59.37 -15.02 34.44
CA LYS A 250 59.31 -15.70 33.14
C LYS A 250 57.89 -15.73 32.55
N TYR A 251 56.85 -15.72 33.39
CA TYR A 251 55.46 -15.74 32.93
C TYR A 251 55.01 -14.38 32.36
N ALA A 252 55.30 -13.28 33.06
CA ALA A 252 54.94 -11.92 32.62
C ALA A 252 55.61 -11.54 31.29
N GLU A 253 56.87 -11.91 31.09
CA GLU A 253 57.59 -11.64 29.83
C GLU A 253 56.99 -12.39 28.64
N ARG A 254 56.47 -13.62 28.86
CA ARG A 254 55.81 -14.41 27.80
C ARG A 254 54.45 -13.82 27.42
N GLU A 255 53.66 -13.36 28.39
CA GLU A 255 52.35 -12.77 28.11
C GLU A 255 52.46 -11.46 27.32
N LEU A 256 53.43 -10.59 27.65
CA LEU A 256 53.66 -9.35 26.91
C LEU A 256 54.01 -9.64 25.44
N ARG A 257 54.98 -10.53 25.18
CA ARG A 257 55.36 -10.92 23.82
C ARG A 257 54.20 -11.56 23.04
N ALA A 258 53.36 -12.35 23.70
CA ALA A 258 52.20 -12.96 23.07
C ALA A 258 51.13 -11.93 22.67
N SER A 259 50.92 -10.90 23.50
CA SER A 259 50.00 -9.80 23.23
C SER A 259 50.49 -8.91 22.07
N GLU A 260 51.78 -8.53 22.06
CA GLU A 260 52.39 -7.74 20.98
C GLU A 260 52.29 -8.44 19.62
N ASN A 261 52.65 -9.73 19.56
CA ASN A 261 52.52 -10.53 18.34
C ASN A 261 51.05 -10.67 17.89
N LYS A 262 50.10 -10.73 18.83
CA LYS A 262 48.67 -10.80 18.50
C LYS A 262 48.19 -9.51 17.83
N TYR A 263 48.54 -8.34 18.35
CA TYR A 263 48.14 -7.07 17.75
C TYR A 263 48.81 -6.82 16.39
N GLN A 264 50.10 -7.13 16.26
CA GLN A 264 50.81 -6.98 14.98
C GLN A 264 50.19 -7.87 13.89
N ASN A 265 49.89 -9.14 14.21
CA ASN A 265 49.24 -10.05 13.28
C ASN A 265 47.84 -9.59 12.85
N LEU A 266 47.05 -8.97 13.73
CA LEU A 266 45.73 -8.45 13.38
C LEU A 266 45.79 -7.29 12.38
N VAL A 267 46.78 -6.40 12.54
CA VAL A 267 46.95 -5.25 11.63
C VAL A 267 47.56 -5.69 10.29
N GLU A 268 48.56 -6.57 10.33
CA GLU A 268 49.24 -7.06 9.12
C GLU A 268 48.36 -7.95 8.24
N ASN A 269 47.43 -8.71 8.83
CA ASN A 269 46.48 -9.56 8.10
C ASN A 269 45.10 -8.92 7.87
N SER A 270 44.93 -7.63 8.17
CA SER A 270 43.70 -6.89 7.83
C SER A 270 43.56 -6.78 6.32
N GLU A 271 42.37 -7.08 5.79
CA GLU A 271 42.04 -6.91 4.37
C GLU A 271 41.82 -5.43 4.01
N ASP A 272 41.45 -4.60 5.00
CA ASP A 272 41.36 -3.14 4.84
C ASP A 272 42.73 -2.48 5.01
N ILE A 273 42.93 -1.36 4.30
CA ILE A 273 44.12 -0.54 4.44
C ILE A 273 44.07 0.18 5.78
N ILE A 274 44.99 -0.16 6.67
CA ILE A 274 45.23 0.55 7.93
C ILE A 274 46.44 1.44 7.74
N PHE A 275 46.27 2.74 8.00
CA PHE A 275 47.33 3.71 7.83
C PHE A 275 47.46 4.68 9.01
N LYS A 276 48.62 5.31 9.13
CA LYS A 276 48.82 6.50 9.95
C LYS A 276 49.36 7.65 9.10
N ILE A 277 48.94 8.86 9.42
CA ILE A 277 49.42 10.11 8.82
C ILE A 277 49.85 11.11 9.89
N ASP A 278 50.75 12.01 9.52
CA ASP A 278 51.03 13.21 10.30
C ASP A 278 50.06 14.36 9.99
N ASN A 279 50.24 15.51 10.67
CA ASN A 279 49.47 16.74 10.45
C ASN A 279 49.64 17.40 9.06
N GLN A 280 50.51 16.86 8.21
CA GLN A 280 50.74 17.28 6.84
C GLN A 280 50.23 16.24 5.83
N PHE A 281 49.41 15.27 6.28
CA PHE A 281 48.87 14.15 5.50
C PHE A 281 49.93 13.14 5.03
N ARG A 282 51.17 13.19 5.53
CA ARG A 282 52.21 12.25 5.09
C ARG A 282 52.00 10.90 5.75
N LEU A 283 52.04 9.84 4.96
CA LEU A 283 51.86 8.47 5.44
C LEU A 283 53.07 8.04 6.28
N THR A 284 52.84 7.75 7.57
CA THR A 284 53.88 7.32 8.52
C THR A 284 53.83 5.82 8.79
N TYR A 285 52.70 5.17 8.50
CA TYR A 285 52.51 3.73 8.61
C TYR A 285 51.49 3.25 7.58
N LEU A 286 51.72 2.06 7.02
CA LEU A 286 50.83 1.35 6.11
C LEU A 286 50.92 -0.16 6.38
N ASN A 287 49.78 -0.83 6.54
CA ASN A 287 49.73 -2.30 6.56
C ASN A 287 49.86 -2.88 5.12
N PRO A 288 50.09 -4.20 4.96
CA PRO A 288 50.28 -4.83 3.64
C PRO A 288 49.10 -4.69 2.67
N ALA A 289 47.87 -4.50 3.16
CA ALA A 289 46.68 -4.29 2.33
C ALA A 289 46.81 -3.08 1.39
N TRP A 290 47.60 -2.06 1.75
CA TRP A 290 47.91 -0.93 0.87
C TRP A 290 48.47 -1.40 -0.49
N ASN A 291 49.45 -2.30 -0.47
CA ASN A 291 50.08 -2.80 -1.68
C ASN A 291 49.09 -3.60 -2.54
N ILE A 292 48.22 -4.39 -1.90
CA ILE A 292 47.24 -5.24 -2.57
C ILE A 292 46.12 -4.41 -3.23
N ILE A 293 45.58 -3.42 -2.51
CA ILE A 293 44.40 -2.65 -2.97
C ILE A 293 44.80 -1.49 -3.88
N SER A 294 45.88 -0.77 -3.54
CA SER A 294 46.32 0.40 -4.30
C SER A 294 47.30 0.05 -5.44
N GLY A 295 48.00 -1.08 -5.33
CA GLY A 295 49.10 -1.47 -6.23
C GLY A 295 50.43 -0.77 -5.94
N PHE A 296 50.47 0.27 -5.11
CA PHE A 296 51.71 0.97 -4.78
C PHE A 296 52.48 0.25 -3.67
N GLU A 297 53.81 0.11 -3.82
CA GLU A 297 54.64 -0.48 -2.78
C GLU A 297 54.68 0.39 -1.52
N ASN A 298 54.45 -0.20 -0.34
CA ASN A 298 54.47 0.50 0.95
C ASN A 298 55.75 1.32 1.16
N SER A 299 56.92 0.79 0.77
CA SER A 299 58.23 1.46 0.88
C SER A 299 58.29 2.78 0.11
N SER A 300 57.59 2.87 -1.02
CA SER A 300 57.53 4.05 -1.88
C SER A 300 56.44 5.04 -1.48
N SER A 301 55.39 4.56 -0.80
CA SER A 301 54.24 5.35 -0.33
C SER A 301 54.41 5.91 1.07
N ILE A 302 55.32 5.36 1.89
CA ILE A 302 55.65 5.96 3.17
C ILE A 302 56.33 7.33 2.92
N HIS A 303 55.95 8.32 3.71
CA HIS A 303 56.32 9.74 3.63
C HIS A 303 55.74 10.55 2.46
N THR A 304 54.97 9.94 1.56
CA THR A 304 54.18 10.69 0.56
C THR A 304 52.87 11.19 1.18
N SER A 305 52.24 12.19 0.54
CA SER A 305 50.97 12.73 1.02
C SER A 305 49.82 11.81 0.63
N LEU A 306 48.94 11.47 1.58
CA LEU A 306 47.70 10.74 1.30
C LEU A 306 46.83 11.46 0.26
N LEU A 307 46.90 12.80 0.20
CA LEU A 307 46.16 13.62 -0.76
C LEU A 307 46.58 13.37 -2.22
N ASP A 308 47.78 12.83 -2.45
CA ASP A 308 48.31 12.60 -3.80
C ASP A 308 47.61 11.41 -4.48
N TYR A 309 46.96 10.54 -3.72
CA TYR A 309 46.23 9.36 -4.21
C TYR A 309 44.76 9.61 -4.54
N PHE A 310 44.28 10.86 -4.43
CA PHE A 310 42.92 11.25 -4.78
C PHE A 310 42.99 12.41 -5.77
N ASP A 311 42.43 12.30 -6.98
CA ASP A 311 42.56 13.37 -7.98
C ASP A 311 41.50 14.48 -7.87
N ASP A 312 40.33 14.13 -7.36
CA ASP A 312 39.21 15.06 -7.23
C ASP A 312 39.50 16.14 -6.18
N VAL A 313 39.47 17.41 -6.62
CA VAL A 313 39.68 18.59 -5.77
C VAL A 313 38.73 18.60 -4.58
N THR A 314 37.48 18.17 -4.77
CA THR A 314 36.47 18.11 -3.71
C THR A 314 36.80 17.05 -2.66
N HIS A 315 37.38 15.92 -3.05
CA HIS A 315 37.86 14.89 -2.12
C HIS A 315 39.04 15.40 -1.29
N LYS A 316 40.00 16.11 -1.91
CA LYS A 316 41.12 16.73 -1.19
C LYS A 316 40.65 17.77 -0.16
N GLU A 317 39.65 18.58 -0.51
CA GLU A 317 39.10 19.59 0.41
C GLU A 317 38.35 18.96 1.59
N LYS A 318 37.55 17.92 1.35
CA LYS A 318 36.86 17.17 2.41
C LYS A 318 37.85 16.52 3.39
N LEU A 319 38.93 15.93 2.88
CA LEU A 319 40.04 15.39 3.66
C LEU A 319 40.69 16.44 4.57
N LYS A 320 40.96 17.64 4.02
CA LYS A 320 41.48 18.78 4.78
C LYS A 320 40.52 19.23 5.88
N ALA A 321 39.23 19.33 5.57
CA ALA A 321 38.21 19.72 6.53
C ALA A 321 38.06 18.70 7.67
N ALA A 322 38.20 17.41 7.40
CA ALA A 322 38.10 16.39 8.45
C ALA A 322 39.27 16.41 9.44
N LEU A 323 40.52 16.60 8.98
CA LEU A 323 41.62 16.77 9.94
C LEU A 323 41.42 18.00 10.83
N GLN A 324 40.94 19.12 10.27
CA GLN A 324 40.61 20.30 11.07
C GLN A 324 39.55 20.02 12.13
N LYS A 325 38.50 19.26 11.80
CA LYS A 325 37.48 18.85 12.77
C LYS A 325 38.00 17.88 13.82
N LEU A 326 38.86 16.94 13.42
CA LEU A 326 39.53 16.01 14.34
C LEU A 326 40.39 16.76 15.36
N ASP A 327 41.07 17.83 14.94
CA ASP A 327 41.85 18.71 15.82
C ASP A 327 41.00 19.52 16.79
N LEU A 328 39.81 19.94 16.35
CA LEU A 328 38.92 20.79 17.13
C LEU A 328 38.06 20.01 18.14
N ILE A 329 37.58 18.81 17.76
CA ILE A 329 36.51 18.10 18.48
C ILE A 329 36.91 16.65 18.83
N GLY A 330 37.98 16.10 18.24
CA GLY A 330 38.44 14.72 18.49
C GLY A 330 37.50 13.63 17.97
N VAL A 331 36.55 13.98 17.10
CA VAL A 331 35.50 13.07 16.61
C VAL A 331 35.97 12.38 15.32
N LYS A 332 35.86 11.06 15.29
CA LYS A 332 36.08 10.23 14.10
C LYS A 332 35.25 10.75 12.92
N GLU A 333 35.90 10.99 11.78
CA GLU A 333 35.24 11.40 10.54
C GLU A 333 35.20 10.21 9.57
N GLU A 334 34.05 10.03 8.91
CA GLU A 334 33.84 9.00 7.90
C GLU A 334 33.40 9.65 6.59
N MET A 335 33.95 9.16 5.48
CA MET A 335 33.73 9.67 4.14
C MET A 335 33.48 8.52 3.20
N ASN A 336 32.34 8.58 2.50
CA ASN A 336 31.89 7.55 1.57
C ASN A 336 32.15 7.97 0.12
N GLU A 337 32.28 6.97 -0.76
CA GLU A 337 32.31 7.13 -2.23
C GLU A 337 33.50 7.96 -2.76
N PHE A 338 34.65 7.90 -2.09
CA PHE A 338 35.87 8.56 -2.56
C PHE A 338 36.50 7.76 -3.68
N PHE A 339 37.00 8.40 -4.74
CA PHE A 339 37.72 7.72 -5.81
C PHE A 339 39.23 7.86 -5.60
N MET A 340 39.87 6.75 -5.20
CA MET A 340 41.31 6.66 -4.98
C MET A 340 41.99 6.11 -6.23
N GLN A 341 43.11 6.70 -6.63
CA GLN A 341 43.90 6.21 -7.74
C GLN A 341 44.72 4.98 -7.34
N THR A 342 44.77 4.02 -8.25
CA THR A 342 45.58 2.81 -8.17
C THR A 342 46.75 2.93 -9.14
N GLN A 343 47.82 2.16 -8.92
CA GLN A 343 49.04 2.23 -9.75
C GLN A 343 48.79 1.90 -11.23
N ASP A 344 47.81 1.04 -11.52
CA ASP A 344 47.38 0.66 -12.88
C ASP A 344 46.52 1.72 -13.60
N GLY A 345 46.16 2.80 -12.91
CA GLY A 345 45.37 3.91 -13.44
C GLY A 345 43.86 3.68 -13.49
N ALA A 346 43.36 2.50 -13.09
CA ALA A 346 41.93 2.19 -13.12
C ALA A 346 41.14 2.94 -12.03
N GLY A 347 41.76 3.13 -10.85
CA GLY A 347 41.17 3.74 -9.68
C GLY A 347 40.05 2.92 -9.03
N LYS A 348 39.82 3.12 -7.74
CA LYS A 348 38.83 2.37 -6.94
C LYS A 348 37.96 3.31 -6.12
N TYR A 349 36.70 2.91 -5.90
CA TYR A 349 35.86 3.62 -4.93
C TYR A 349 36.18 3.08 -3.55
N VAL A 350 36.53 3.97 -2.64
CA VAL A 350 36.92 3.66 -1.29
C VAL A 350 36.08 4.44 -0.28
N ARG A 351 35.94 3.85 0.89
CA ARG A 351 35.40 4.51 2.07
C ARG A 351 36.54 4.78 3.04
N LEU A 352 36.68 6.05 3.42
CA LEU A 352 37.76 6.52 4.26
C LEU A 352 37.23 6.86 5.66
N GLN A 353 37.90 6.36 6.69
CA GLN A 353 37.66 6.74 8.07
C GLN A 353 38.94 7.31 8.68
N LEU A 354 38.83 8.42 9.41
CA LEU A 354 39.95 9.10 10.07
C LEU A 354 39.66 9.27 11.57
N PHE A 355 40.66 9.01 12.41
CA PHE A 355 40.58 9.11 13.87
C PHE A 355 41.91 9.60 14.47
N PRO A 356 41.89 10.25 15.65
CA PRO A 356 43.13 10.69 16.29
C PRO A 356 43.89 9.50 16.92
N VAL A 357 45.23 9.54 16.86
CA VAL A 357 46.10 8.58 17.55
C VAL A 357 46.80 9.29 18.70
N PHE A 358 46.61 8.78 19.92
CA PHE A 358 47.18 9.36 21.14
C PHE A 358 48.47 8.64 21.51
N ASP A 359 49.52 9.40 21.81
CA ASP A 359 50.74 8.89 22.48
C ASP A 359 50.67 9.19 23.99
N GLU A 360 51.42 8.45 24.81
CA GLU A 360 51.46 8.53 26.29
C GLU A 360 51.77 9.94 26.80
N PHE A 361 52.34 10.80 25.96
CA PHE A 361 52.67 12.20 26.22
C PHE A 361 51.78 13.19 25.45
N SER A 362 50.46 13.00 25.51
CA SER A 362 49.40 14.01 25.33
C SER A 362 49.66 15.17 24.32
N LYS A 363 49.93 14.85 23.05
CA LYS A 363 49.72 15.78 21.92
C LYS A 363 49.31 15.03 20.65
N HIS A 364 48.23 15.48 20.00
CA HIS A 364 47.68 14.88 18.78
C HIS A 364 48.46 15.38 17.55
N ASP A 365 49.64 14.82 17.29
CA ASP A 365 50.41 15.13 16.07
C ASP A 365 50.32 14.00 15.02
N GLN A 366 49.53 12.95 15.29
CA GLN A 366 49.30 11.81 14.38
C GLN A 366 47.83 11.40 14.33
N TYR A 367 47.40 11.00 13.14
CA TYR A 367 46.05 10.50 12.87
C TYR A 367 46.16 9.10 12.26
N GLY A 368 45.22 8.23 12.63
CA GLY A 368 45.05 6.92 12.06
C GLY A 368 43.84 6.92 11.13
N GLY A 369 43.82 5.97 10.20
CA GLY A 369 42.65 5.79 9.38
C GLY A 369 42.53 4.41 8.76
N LEU A 370 41.35 4.17 8.20
CA LEU A 370 40.99 2.98 7.44
C LEU A 370 40.57 3.40 6.04
N ILE A 371 41.09 2.73 5.02
CA ILE A 371 40.56 2.79 3.66
C ILE A 371 39.99 1.41 3.32
N ILE A 372 38.69 1.39 3.10
CA ILE A 372 37.92 0.18 2.80
C ILE A 372 37.59 0.21 1.31
N ASP A 373 37.93 -0.84 0.57
CA ASP A 373 37.54 -0.98 -0.84
C ASP A 373 36.03 -1.21 -0.91
N VAL A 374 35.32 -0.29 -1.57
CA VAL A 374 33.87 -0.38 -1.80
C VAL A 374 33.55 -0.31 -3.29
N HIS A 375 34.52 -0.63 -4.15
CA HIS A 375 34.40 -0.46 -5.60
C HIS A 375 33.26 -1.28 -6.20
N GLU A 376 33.23 -2.59 -5.97
CA GLU A 376 32.15 -3.47 -6.45
C GLU A 376 30.79 -3.05 -5.89
N ALA A 377 30.72 -2.76 -4.59
CA ALA A 377 29.49 -2.32 -3.93
C ALA A 377 28.96 -0.99 -4.50
N THR A 378 29.86 -0.04 -4.82
CA THR A 378 29.50 1.26 -5.40
C THR A 378 29.03 1.11 -6.85
N LEU A 379 29.70 0.26 -7.65
CA LEU A 379 29.26 -0.03 -9.02
C LEU A 379 27.91 -0.73 -9.04
N ALA A 380 27.69 -1.73 -8.18
CA ALA A 380 26.41 -2.42 -8.05
C ALA A 380 25.29 -1.47 -7.62
N LYS A 381 25.56 -0.57 -6.65
CA LYS A 381 24.61 0.47 -6.22
C LYS A 381 24.25 1.42 -7.36
N LYS A 382 25.23 1.87 -8.15
CA LYS A 382 24.99 2.75 -9.31
C LYS A 382 24.20 2.05 -10.42
N GLN A 383 24.50 0.78 -10.72
CA GLN A 383 23.73 -0.02 -11.67
C GLN A 383 22.28 -0.22 -11.21
N LEU A 384 22.09 -0.56 -9.92
CA LEU A 384 20.75 -0.71 -9.35
C LEU A 384 19.96 0.60 -9.44
N GLN A 385 20.57 1.75 -9.12
CA GLN A 385 19.93 3.06 -9.26
C GLN A 385 19.50 3.35 -10.70
N GLN A 386 20.33 3.02 -11.70
CA GLN A 386 19.98 3.18 -13.11
C GLN A 386 18.78 2.31 -13.50
N VAL A 387 18.74 1.05 -13.07
CA VAL A 387 17.60 0.15 -13.31
C VAL A 387 16.35 0.65 -12.59
N GLU A 388 16.45 1.09 -11.34
CA GLU A 388 15.34 1.67 -10.58
C GLU A 388 14.76 2.93 -11.24
N GLU A 389 15.60 3.81 -11.79
CA GLU A 389 15.15 5.00 -12.52
C GLU A 389 14.37 4.63 -13.79
N VAL A 390 14.85 3.66 -14.55
CA VAL A 390 14.16 3.15 -15.75
C VAL A 390 12.81 2.53 -15.37
N LEU A 391 12.76 1.66 -14.37
CA LEU A 391 11.52 1.03 -13.90
C LEU A 391 10.53 2.07 -13.37
N LYS A 392 11.00 3.07 -12.62
CA LYS A 392 10.14 4.14 -12.10
C LYS A 392 9.53 4.98 -13.23
N LYS A 393 10.31 5.25 -14.28
CA LYS A 393 9.80 5.93 -15.49
C LYS A 393 8.71 5.10 -16.18
N GLN A 394 8.93 3.81 -16.38
CA GLN A 394 7.94 2.89 -16.96
C GLN A 394 6.66 2.82 -16.11
N GLN A 395 6.77 2.68 -14.79
CA GLN A 395 5.61 2.65 -13.88
C GLN A 395 4.79 3.94 -13.93
N THR A 396 5.46 5.10 -13.93
CA THR A 396 4.79 6.41 -14.01
C THR A 396 3.94 6.50 -15.27
N ILE A 397 4.49 6.04 -16.40
CA ILE A 397 3.80 6.01 -17.69
C ILE A 397 2.58 5.08 -17.66
N LEU A 398 2.68 3.88 -17.09
CA LEU A 398 1.53 2.97 -16.97
C LEU A 398 0.42 3.59 -16.13
N VAL A 399 0.75 4.29 -15.05
CA VAL A 399 -0.22 5.01 -14.21
C VAL A 399 -0.88 6.16 -14.98
N ASP A 400 -0.11 6.92 -15.76
CA ASP A 400 -0.64 8.02 -16.58
C ASP A 400 -1.57 7.51 -17.69
N LEU A 401 -1.24 6.37 -18.30
CA LEU A 401 -2.10 5.70 -19.29
C LEU A 401 -3.38 5.17 -18.64
N ALA A 402 -3.30 4.54 -17.46
CA ALA A 402 -4.46 4.07 -16.71
C ALA A 402 -5.44 5.20 -16.34
N ARG A 403 -4.93 6.42 -16.11
CA ARG A 403 -5.73 7.61 -15.81
C ARG A 403 -6.13 8.42 -17.04
N SER A 404 -5.67 8.03 -18.22
CA SER A 404 -5.93 8.76 -19.45
C SER A 404 -7.42 8.73 -19.76
N LYS A 405 -8.01 9.91 -20.02
CA LYS A 405 -9.42 10.01 -20.45
C LYS A 405 -9.70 9.18 -21.70
N ASP A 406 -8.73 9.09 -22.62
CA ASP A 406 -8.87 8.33 -23.86
C ASP A 406 -9.11 6.84 -23.58
N VAL A 407 -8.35 6.26 -22.64
CA VAL A 407 -8.43 4.85 -22.23
C VAL A 407 -9.69 4.60 -21.41
N VAL A 408 -9.98 5.46 -20.43
CA VAL A 408 -11.12 5.30 -19.53
C VAL A 408 -12.46 5.51 -20.24
N ASN A 409 -12.57 6.51 -21.12
CA ASN A 409 -13.83 6.86 -21.79
C ASN A 409 -14.11 6.00 -23.06
N GLY A 410 -13.24 5.04 -23.37
CA GLY A 410 -13.40 4.14 -24.51
C GLY A 410 -13.16 4.80 -25.86
N ASP A 411 -12.31 5.82 -25.94
CA ASP A 411 -11.86 6.38 -27.23
C ASP A 411 -10.68 5.55 -27.75
N LEU A 412 -11.02 4.41 -28.36
CA LEU A 412 -10.06 3.39 -28.76
C LEU A 412 -8.97 3.93 -29.69
N ASN A 413 -9.33 4.75 -30.68
CA ASN A 413 -8.37 5.30 -31.65
C ASN A 413 -7.35 6.23 -30.99
N ASN A 414 -7.80 7.15 -30.12
CA ASN A 414 -6.88 8.04 -29.42
C ASN A 414 -6.04 7.30 -28.37
N ALA A 415 -6.63 6.32 -27.67
CA ALA A 415 -5.93 5.45 -26.74
C ALA A 415 -4.80 4.68 -27.43
N MET A 416 -5.09 4.00 -28.56
CA MET A 416 -4.11 3.25 -29.34
C MET A 416 -2.96 4.13 -29.84
N LYS A 417 -3.27 5.31 -30.41
CA LYS A 417 -2.24 6.26 -30.86
C LYS A 417 -1.34 6.72 -29.72
N LYS A 418 -1.93 7.07 -28.58
CA LYS A 418 -1.19 7.51 -27.40
C LYS A 418 -0.30 6.40 -26.84
N ILE A 419 -0.83 5.18 -26.71
CA ILE A 419 -0.09 4.01 -26.23
C ILE A 419 1.07 3.69 -27.17
N ALA A 420 0.84 3.62 -28.49
CA ALA A 420 1.89 3.33 -29.46
C ALA A 420 3.03 4.35 -29.40
N LYS A 421 2.71 5.65 -29.37
CA LYS A 421 3.69 6.73 -29.24
C LYS A 421 4.51 6.62 -27.95
N VAL A 422 3.82 6.52 -26.81
CA VAL A 422 4.45 6.48 -25.50
C VAL A 422 5.32 5.23 -25.35
N ALA A 423 4.86 4.09 -25.86
CA ALA A 423 5.63 2.85 -25.86
C ALA A 423 6.92 2.97 -26.67
N ALA A 424 6.82 3.54 -27.87
CA ALA A 424 7.95 3.71 -28.77
C ALA A 424 9.04 4.62 -28.17
N GLU A 425 8.63 5.78 -27.62
CA GLU A 425 9.52 6.73 -26.96
C GLU A 425 10.14 6.16 -25.67
N THR A 426 9.40 5.32 -24.94
CA THR A 426 9.88 4.76 -23.65
C THR A 426 10.91 3.66 -23.86
N LEU A 427 10.65 2.74 -24.79
CA LEU A 427 11.56 1.64 -25.10
C LEU A 427 12.66 2.04 -26.10
N ASN A 428 12.53 3.23 -26.70
CA ASN A 428 13.40 3.69 -27.77
C ASN A 428 13.51 2.64 -28.90
N VAL A 429 12.36 2.12 -29.33
CA VAL A 429 12.25 1.22 -30.49
C VAL A 429 12.00 2.04 -31.76
N SER A 430 12.38 1.52 -32.93
CA SER A 430 12.22 2.23 -34.20
C SER A 430 10.75 2.48 -34.55
N ARG A 431 9.87 1.48 -34.39
CA ARG A 431 8.47 1.58 -34.77
C ARG A 431 7.57 0.72 -33.88
N VAL A 432 6.35 1.20 -33.60
CA VAL A 432 5.32 0.46 -32.87
C VAL A 432 4.04 0.41 -33.68
N ASN A 433 3.48 -0.79 -33.83
CA ASN A 433 2.27 -1.04 -34.61
C ASN A 433 1.19 -1.71 -33.77
N ILE A 434 -0.07 -1.40 -34.06
CA ILE A 434 -1.23 -2.09 -33.49
C ILE A 434 -2.02 -2.68 -34.64
N TRP A 435 -2.20 -4.00 -34.58
CA TRP A 435 -2.88 -4.80 -35.59
C TRP A 435 -4.15 -5.40 -35.01
N GLN A 436 -5.26 -5.30 -35.74
CA GLN A 436 -6.51 -5.97 -35.40
C GLN A 436 -6.66 -7.25 -36.22
N MET A 437 -7.07 -8.33 -35.57
CA MET A 437 -7.31 -9.60 -36.24
C MET A 437 -8.61 -9.56 -37.06
N LYS A 438 -8.60 -10.13 -38.27
CA LYS A 438 -9.79 -10.43 -39.07
C LYS A 438 -10.13 -11.92 -38.94
N PRO A 439 -11.18 -12.30 -38.17
CA PRO A 439 -11.53 -13.71 -37.97
C PRO A 439 -11.88 -14.46 -39.26
N GLU A 440 -12.35 -13.74 -40.29
CA GLU A 440 -12.83 -14.34 -41.54
C GLU A 440 -11.72 -14.67 -42.55
N ALA A 441 -10.50 -14.15 -42.36
CA ALA A 441 -9.44 -14.16 -43.38
C ALA A 441 -8.05 -14.60 -42.86
N ASP A 442 -7.96 -15.13 -41.62
CA ASP A 442 -6.69 -15.48 -40.95
C ASP A 442 -5.61 -14.39 -41.16
N GLY A 443 -6.02 -13.13 -40.99
CA GLY A 443 -5.25 -11.96 -41.38
C GLY A 443 -5.39 -10.81 -40.40
N PHE A 444 -4.62 -9.75 -40.62
CA PHE A 444 -4.53 -8.57 -39.75
C PHE A 444 -4.76 -7.28 -40.55
N ILE A 445 -5.40 -6.29 -39.92
CA ILE A 445 -5.49 -4.91 -40.40
C ILE A 445 -4.61 -4.05 -39.51
N ASN A 446 -3.76 -3.22 -40.11
CA ASN A 446 -3.02 -2.23 -39.34
C ASN A 446 -3.96 -1.08 -38.93
N LEU A 447 -4.06 -0.80 -37.63
CA LEU A 447 -4.87 0.30 -37.10
C LEU A 447 -4.03 1.52 -36.71
N VAL A 448 -2.81 1.28 -36.23
CA VAL A 448 -1.87 2.33 -35.83
C VAL A 448 -0.46 1.90 -36.19
N ASN A 449 0.29 2.81 -36.79
CA ASN A 449 1.72 2.69 -37.01
C ASN A 449 2.37 4.00 -36.58
N TYR A 450 3.26 3.92 -35.57
CA TYR A 450 4.03 5.06 -35.08
C TYR A 450 5.52 4.86 -35.37
N ASP A 451 6.07 5.70 -36.24
CA ASP A 451 7.51 5.78 -36.53
C ASP A 451 8.18 6.72 -35.53
N ASN A 452 9.03 6.16 -34.67
CA ASN A 452 9.77 6.89 -33.65
C ASN A 452 11.03 7.57 -34.20
N ILE A 453 11.57 7.11 -35.34
CA ILE A 453 12.70 7.75 -36.02
C ILE A 453 12.25 9.08 -36.62
N GLN A 454 11.05 9.10 -37.21
CA GLN A 454 10.48 10.30 -37.84
C GLN A 454 9.50 11.07 -36.93
N HIS A 455 9.24 10.56 -35.72
CA HIS A 455 8.30 11.10 -34.74
C HIS A 455 6.89 11.38 -35.29
N ARG A 456 6.36 10.47 -36.13
CA ARG A 456 5.05 10.65 -36.78
C ARG A 456 4.26 9.35 -36.87
N PHE A 457 2.94 9.48 -36.97
CA PHE A 457 2.08 8.38 -37.37
C PHE A 457 2.12 8.22 -38.89
N GLU A 458 2.36 7.00 -39.37
CA GLU A 458 2.25 6.68 -40.79
C GLU A 458 0.78 6.45 -41.17
N ASP A 459 0.44 6.70 -42.44
CA ASP A 459 -0.89 6.39 -42.95
C ASP A 459 -1.00 4.87 -43.18
N VAL A 460 -2.04 4.28 -42.60
CA VAL A 460 -2.22 2.83 -42.51
C VAL A 460 -3.51 2.36 -43.21
N GLU A 461 -4.23 3.27 -43.87
CA GLU A 461 -5.44 2.92 -44.63
C GLU A 461 -5.16 1.82 -45.66
N GLY A 462 -5.78 0.65 -45.45
CA GLY A 462 -5.71 -0.49 -46.37
C GLY A 462 -4.50 -1.41 -46.21
N VAL A 463 -3.60 -1.17 -45.25
CA VAL A 463 -2.47 -2.08 -44.98
C VAL A 463 -3.00 -3.33 -44.27
N THR A 464 -2.97 -4.46 -44.98
CA THR A 464 -3.45 -5.75 -44.49
C THR A 464 -2.41 -6.84 -44.70
N LEU A 465 -2.37 -7.76 -43.75
CA LEU A 465 -1.63 -9.02 -43.87
C LEU A 465 -2.67 -10.12 -44.01
N GLU A 466 -2.61 -10.90 -45.08
CA GLU A 466 -3.55 -11.99 -45.35
C GLU A 466 -2.83 -13.34 -45.27
N ASN A 467 -3.57 -14.41 -44.95
CA ASN A 467 -3.06 -15.78 -44.92
C ASN A 467 -1.80 -15.96 -44.05
N CYS A 468 -1.90 -15.65 -42.75
CA CYS A 468 -0.80 -15.80 -41.78
C CYS A 468 -1.09 -16.86 -40.68
N PRO A 469 -1.39 -18.13 -41.02
CA PRO A 469 -1.80 -19.14 -40.05
C PRO A 469 -0.70 -19.60 -39.08
N VAL A 470 0.58 -19.63 -39.49
CA VAL A 470 1.69 -20.03 -38.60
C VAL A 470 1.92 -18.95 -37.56
N TYR A 471 1.95 -17.69 -37.96
CA TYR A 471 2.08 -16.57 -37.04
C TYR A 471 0.88 -16.47 -36.10
N LEU A 472 -0.35 -16.55 -36.63
CA LEU A 472 -1.56 -16.48 -35.83
C LEU A 472 -1.60 -17.59 -34.77
N LYS A 473 -1.23 -18.82 -35.15
CA LYS A 473 -1.14 -19.94 -34.21
C LYS A 473 -0.11 -19.67 -33.11
N ALA A 474 1.09 -19.21 -33.48
CA ALA A 474 2.12 -18.86 -32.49
C ALA A 474 1.64 -17.75 -31.54
N LEU A 475 0.94 -16.74 -32.06
CA LEU A 475 0.43 -15.63 -31.25
C LEU A 475 -0.66 -16.08 -30.27
N ILE A 476 -1.55 -16.98 -30.69
CA ILE A 476 -2.60 -17.55 -29.82
C ILE A 476 -2.00 -18.50 -28.76
N ASP A 477 -1.10 -19.38 -29.17
CA ASP A 477 -0.52 -20.42 -28.30
C ASP A 477 0.45 -19.80 -27.27
N GLU A 478 1.32 -18.88 -27.71
CA GLU A 478 2.38 -18.31 -26.86
C GLU A 478 1.95 -16.99 -26.18
N LYS A 479 0.90 -16.32 -26.67
CA LYS A 479 0.38 -15.00 -26.23
C LYS A 479 1.37 -13.83 -26.32
N PHE A 480 2.66 -14.11 -26.46
CA PHE A 480 3.73 -13.15 -26.51
C PHE A 480 4.90 -13.75 -27.30
N ILE A 481 5.35 -13.07 -28.35
CA ILE A 481 6.40 -13.55 -29.26
C ILE A 481 7.58 -12.60 -29.20
N VAL A 482 8.79 -13.15 -29.02
CA VAL A 482 10.05 -12.39 -29.03
C VAL A 482 10.94 -12.96 -30.12
N GLY A 483 11.22 -12.15 -31.13
CA GLY A 483 12.16 -12.45 -32.21
C GLY A 483 13.36 -11.51 -32.16
N ASP A 484 14.36 -11.82 -31.32
CA ASP A 484 15.65 -11.09 -31.30
C ASP A 484 16.33 -11.08 -32.70
N ASP A 485 16.07 -12.12 -33.51
CA ASP A 485 16.43 -12.19 -34.93
C ASP A 485 15.23 -12.69 -35.73
N CYS A 486 14.26 -11.80 -35.97
CA CYS A 486 12.99 -12.14 -36.62
C CYS A 486 13.16 -12.72 -38.04
N ARG A 487 14.28 -12.43 -38.73
CA ARG A 487 14.54 -12.93 -40.09
C ARG A 487 14.83 -14.43 -40.14
N ASN A 488 15.29 -14.98 -39.01
CA ASN A 488 15.64 -16.39 -38.87
C ASN A 488 14.65 -17.16 -37.98
N ASP A 489 13.55 -16.52 -37.58
CA ASP A 489 12.54 -17.10 -36.71
C ASP A 489 11.38 -17.67 -37.53
N SER A 490 11.10 -18.96 -37.35
CA SER A 490 10.07 -19.66 -38.13
C SER A 490 8.66 -19.10 -37.93
N ARG A 491 8.38 -18.49 -36.77
CA ARG A 491 7.08 -17.87 -36.45
C ARG A 491 6.79 -16.65 -37.34
N TYR A 492 7.84 -16.04 -37.86
CA TYR A 492 7.80 -14.81 -38.68
C TYR A 492 7.90 -15.09 -40.19
N SER A 493 8.01 -16.36 -40.59
CA SER A 493 8.34 -16.77 -41.96
C SER A 493 7.34 -16.30 -43.03
N GLU A 494 6.06 -16.20 -42.69
CA GLU A 494 4.97 -15.86 -43.61
C GLU A 494 5.01 -14.41 -44.08
N PHE A 495 5.61 -13.51 -43.30
CA PHE A 495 5.71 -12.08 -43.59
C PHE A 495 7.15 -11.61 -43.80
N LEU A 496 8.10 -12.55 -43.95
CA LEU A 496 9.51 -12.26 -44.19
C LEU A 496 9.72 -11.41 -45.45
N GLU A 497 9.19 -11.86 -46.59
CA GLU A 497 9.36 -11.20 -47.91
C GLU A 497 8.49 -9.95 -48.06
N ASN A 498 7.28 -9.95 -47.50
CA ASN A 498 6.28 -8.91 -47.74
C ASN A 498 6.32 -7.77 -46.71
N TYR A 499 6.87 -8.00 -45.51
CA TYR A 499 6.86 -7.03 -44.42
C TYR A 499 8.26 -6.83 -43.80
N ILE A 500 8.94 -7.89 -43.35
CA ILE A 500 10.20 -7.76 -42.60
C ILE A 500 11.35 -7.23 -43.46
N LEU A 501 11.60 -7.84 -44.62
CA LEU A 501 12.69 -7.44 -45.51
C LEU A 501 12.48 -6.04 -46.13
N PRO A 502 11.29 -5.69 -46.67
CA PRO A 502 11.07 -4.35 -47.25
C PRO A 502 11.19 -3.22 -46.22
N ASN A 503 10.78 -3.46 -44.97
CA ASN A 503 10.87 -2.48 -43.89
C ASN A 503 12.22 -2.54 -43.13
N ASN A 504 13.16 -3.38 -43.58
CA ASN A 504 14.46 -3.60 -42.97
C ASN A 504 14.42 -3.90 -41.47
N ILE A 505 13.44 -4.70 -41.03
CA ILE A 505 13.27 -5.09 -39.62
C ILE A 505 14.26 -6.21 -39.29
N PHE A 506 14.93 -6.13 -38.14
CA PHE A 506 15.90 -7.13 -37.68
C PHE A 506 15.43 -7.87 -36.42
N SER A 507 14.72 -7.17 -35.53
CA SER A 507 14.19 -7.74 -34.29
C SER A 507 12.76 -7.28 -34.08
N MET A 508 11.91 -8.19 -33.58
CA MET A 508 10.49 -7.94 -33.33
C MET A 508 10.09 -8.44 -31.95
N MET A 509 9.08 -7.80 -31.37
CA MET A 509 8.41 -8.25 -30.16
C MET A 509 6.91 -7.96 -30.27
N ASP A 510 6.10 -9.00 -30.15
CA ASP A 510 4.67 -8.94 -30.40
C ASP A 510 3.90 -9.45 -29.17
N SER A 511 3.03 -8.60 -28.64
CA SER A 511 2.15 -8.94 -27.53
C SER A 511 0.73 -9.08 -28.02
N CYS A 512 0.08 -10.17 -27.61
CA CYS A 512 -1.33 -10.36 -27.88
C CYS A 512 -2.18 -9.34 -27.10
N ILE A 513 -3.17 -8.76 -27.76
CA ILE A 513 -4.22 -7.95 -27.13
C ILE A 513 -5.41 -8.88 -26.94
N ILE A 514 -5.75 -9.16 -25.69
CA ILE A 514 -6.77 -10.16 -25.32
C ILE A 514 -7.95 -9.45 -24.66
N SER A 515 -9.16 -9.67 -25.16
CA SER A 515 -10.41 -9.20 -24.56
C SER A 515 -11.33 -10.40 -24.33
N GLU A 516 -11.83 -10.58 -23.10
CA GLU A 516 -12.73 -11.69 -22.72
C GLU A 516 -12.29 -13.09 -23.22
N ASP A 517 -11.00 -13.40 -23.08
CA ASP A 517 -10.34 -14.65 -23.54
C ASP A 517 -10.21 -14.82 -25.07
N ILE A 518 -10.59 -13.82 -25.86
CA ILE A 518 -10.42 -13.80 -27.32
C ILE A 518 -9.24 -12.91 -27.70
N VAL A 519 -8.38 -13.40 -28.59
CA VAL A 519 -7.33 -12.58 -29.22
C VAL A 519 -7.99 -11.56 -30.13
N TRP A 520 -7.95 -10.29 -29.74
CA TRP A 520 -8.49 -9.20 -30.53
C TRP A 520 -7.48 -8.71 -31.59
N GLY A 521 -6.19 -8.75 -31.25
CA GLY A 521 -5.13 -8.21 -32.09
C GLY A 521 -3.73 -8.39 -31.52
N ALA A 522 -2.76 -7.69 -32.10
CA ALA A 522 -1.36 -7.70 -31.70
C ALA A 522 -0.80 -6.28 -31.57
N LEU A 523 -0.02 -6.04 -30.51
CA LEU A 523 0.81 -4.87 -30.34
C LEU A 523 2.26 -5.26 -30.67
N CYS A 524 2.80 -4.72 -31.75
CA CYS A 524 4.07 -5.12 -32.36
C CYS A 524 5.13 -4.02 -32.24
N PHE A 525 6.36 -4.42 -31.91
CA PHE A 525 7.52 -3.54 -31.76
C PHE A 525 8.59 -3.94 -32.77
N ASP A 526 8.90 -3.06 -33.72
CA ASP A 526 9.85 -3.34 -34.80
C ASP A 526 11.16 -2.57 -34.58
N GLN A 527 12.28 -3.27 -34.45
CA GLN A 527 13.62 -2.67 -34.52
C GLN A 527 14.14 -2.72 -35.96
N ILE A 528 14.40 -1.54 -36.53
CA ILE A 528 14.81 -1.36 -37.93
C ILE A 528 16.33 -1.13 -37.99
N ASN A 529 16.98 -1.60 -39.06
CA ASN A 529 18.40 -1.44 -39.37
C ASN A 529 19.41 -2.19 -38.48
N GLU A 530 19.06 -2.58 -37.25
CA GLU A 530 19.98 -3.24 -36.32
C GLU A 530 19.29 -4.32 -35.47
N LYS A 531 20.07 -5.31 -35.01
CA LYS A 531 19.59 -6.33 -34.08
C LYS A 531 19.49 -5.76 -32.67
N ARG A 532 18.39 -6.06 -31.99
CA ARG A 532 18.13 -5.75 -30.59
C ARG A 532 17.79 -7.03 -29.83
N LYS A 533 18.28 -7.13 -28.59
CA LYS A 533 17.83 -8.13 -27.63
C LYS A 533 16.79 -7.53 -26.71
N TRP A 534 15.67 -8.21 -26.53
CA TRP A 534 14.58 -7.74 -25.67
C TRP A 534 14.74 -8.24 -24.24
N SER A 535 14.77 -7.34 -23.27
CA SER A 535 14.87 -7.71 -21.86
C SER A 535 13.51 -8.20 -21.31
N VAL A 536 13.53 -9.01 -20.25
CA VAL A 536 12.29 -9.49 -19.59
C VAL A 536 11.45 -8.33 -19.06
N GLU A 537 12.09 -7.25 -18.61
CA GLU A 537 11.40 -6.04 -18.12
C GLU A 537 10.67 -5.31 -19.25
N GLU A 538 11.28 -5.21 -20.44
CA GLU A 538 10.64 -4.64 -21.63
C GLU A 538 9.42 -5.48 -22.04
N GLN A 539 9.54 -6.82 -21.97
CA GLN A 539 8.43 -7.73 -22.29
C GLN A 539 7.24 -7.53 -21.35
N LEU A 540 7.49 -7.42 -20.04
CA LEU A 540 6.43 -7.18 -19.04
C LEU A 540 5.75 -5.81 -19.24
N PHE A 541 6.53 -4.78 -19.56
CA PHE A 541 6.01 -3.46 -19.85
C PHE A 541 5.09 -3.49 -21.08
N VAL A 542 5.53 -4.14 -22.17
CA VAL A 542 4.73 -4.28 -23.39
C VAL A 542 3.46 -5.09 -23.17
N ASN A 543 3.52 -6.19 -22.42
CA ASN A 543 2.33 -6.97 -22.09
C ASN A 543 1.31 -6.13 -21.29
N SER A 544 1.77 -5.25 -20.41
CA SER A 544 0.91 -4.32 -19.67
C SER A 544 0.24 -3.29 -20.60
N LEU A 545 0.97 -2.80 -21.62
CA LEU A 545 0.43 -1.88 -22.62
C LEU A 545 -0.64 -2.54 -23.50
N ALA A 546 -0.46 -3.80 -23.88
CA ALA A 546 -1.48 -4.56 -24.60
C ALA A 546 -2.77 -4.69 -23.76
N GLY A 547 -2.64 -4.88 -22.44
CA GLY A 547 -3.77 -4.86 -21.51
C GLY A 547 -4.52 -3.52 -21.47
N PHE A 548 -3.83 -2.38 -21.59
CA PHE A 548 -4.50 -1.08 -21.68
C PHE A 548 -5.26 -0.88 -22.99
N ILE A 549 -4.78 -1.43 -24.10
CA ILE A 549 -5.52 -1.40 -25.37
C ILE A 549 -6.77 -2.28 -25.27
N ALA A 550 -6.64 -3.48 -24.70
CA ALA A 550 -7.78 -4.36 -24.44
C ALA A 550 -8.83 -3.68 -23.55
N PHE A 551 -8.41 -3.04 -22.46
CA PHE A 551 -9.32 -2.29 -21.60
C PHE A 551 -10.00 -1.11 -22.32
N ALA A 552 -9.26 -0.37 -23.16
CA ALA A 552 -9.85 0.71 -23.97
C ALA A 552 -10.88 0.16 -24.97
N TYR A 553 -10.64 -1.01 -25.56
CA TYR A 553 -11.58 -1.69 -26.45
C TYR A 553 -12.85 -2.12 -25.70
N GLU A 554 -12.72 -2.78 -24.55
CA GLU A 554 -13.85 -3.18 -23.70
C GLU A 554 -14.70 -1.99 -23.24
N SER A 555 -14.05 -0.90 -22.82
CA SER A 555 -14.74 0.34 -22.46
C SER A 555 -15.50 0.95 -23.64
N SER A 556 -14.93 0.88 -24.85
CA SER A 556 -15.57 1.34 -26.08
C SER A 556 -16.82 0.50 -26.42
N GLN A 557 -16.69 -0.83 -26.42
CA GLN A 557 -17.80 -1.75 -26.69
C GLN A 557 -18.93 -1.58 -25.67
N LYS A 558 -18.59 -1.45 -24.38
CA LYS A 558 -19.58 -1.20 -23.33
C LYS A 558 -20.34 0.11 -23.54
N LYS A 559 -19.64 1.16 -23.96
CA LYS A 559 -20.24 2.46 -24.24
C LYS A 559 -21.16 2.41 -25.46
N GLU A 560 -20.76 1.74 -26.54
CA GLU A 560 -21.61 1.54 -27.71
C GLU A 560 -22.86 0.73 -27.36
N ALA A 561 -22.71 -0.37 -26.62
CA ALA A 561 -23.83 -1.17 -26.14
C ALA A 561 -24.80 -0.35 -25.25
N GLN A 562 -24.27 0.49 -24.36
CA GLN A 562 -25.09 1.36 -23.53
C GLN A 562 -25.82 2.44 -24.34
N LEU A 563 -25.15 3.04 -25.33
CA LEU A 563 -25.77 4.01 -26.23
C LEU A 563 -26.85 3.36 -27.09
N ALA A 564 -26.61 2.16 -27.60
CA ALA A 564 -27.60 1.39 -28.35
C ALA A 564 -28.81 1.01 -27.48
N LEU A 565 -28.57 0.60 -26.22
CA LEU A 565 -29.62 0.33 -25.26
C LEU A 565 -30.46 1.58 -24.96
N ASN A 566 -29.81 2.70 -24.62
CA ASN A 566 -30.50 3.96 -24.35
C ASN A 566 -31.31 4.41 -25.57
N HIS A 567 -30.74 4.32 -26.78
CA HIS A 567 -31.44 4.67 -28.01
C HIS A 567 -32.65 3.75 -28.26
N SER A 568 -32.51 2.45 -27.99
CA SER A 568 -33.61 1.50 -28.08
C SER A 568 -34.71 1.77 -27.04
N GLU A 569 -34.34 2.14 -25.81
CA GLU A 569 -35.27 2.51 -24.74
C GLU A 569 -36.03 3.80 -25.07
N GLU A 570 -35.33 4.84 -25.55
CA GLU A 570 -35.94 6.09 -26.01
C GLU A 570 -36.91 5.85 -27.18
N LEU A 571 -36.52 5.01 -28.15
CA LEU A 571 -37.37 4.64 -29.27
C LEU A 571 -38.61 3.87 -28.81
N TYR A 572 -38.46 2.90 -27.90
CA TYR A 572 -39.58 2.16 -27.30
C TYR A 572 -40.55 3.11 -26.59
N GLN A 573 -40.04 3.98 -25.71
CA GLN A 573 -40.85 4.93 -24.97
C GLN A 573 -41.58 5.89 -25.92
N TYR A 574 -40.90 6.37 -26.98
CA TYR A 574 -41.51 7.22 -27.99
C TYR A 574 -42.62 6.51 -28.78
N ILE A 575 -42.41 5.26 -29.21
CA ILE A 575 -43.40 4.47 -29.94
C ILE A 575 -44.62 4.19 -29.06
N VAL A 576 -44.41 3.79 -27.81
CA VAL A 576 -45.49 3.49 -26.86
C VAL A 576 -46.29 4.75 -26.52
N GLU A 577 -45.61 5.89 -26.28
CA GLU A 577 -46.30 7.14 -25.93
C GLU A 577 -47.06 7.80 -27.08
N ASN A 578 -46.61 7.61 -28.32
CA ASN A 578 -47.28 8.15 -29.50
C ASN A 578 -48.20 7.14 -30.20
N ALA A 579 -48.39 5.95 -29.62
CA ALA A 579 -49.35 4.98 -30.15
C ALA A 579 -50.77 5.57 -30.13
N GLY A 580 -51.57 5.26 -31.16
CA GLY A 580 -52.96 5.75 -31.28
C GLY A 580 -53.99 5.01 -30.42
N GLU A 581 -53.55 4.05 -29.60
CA GLU A 581 -54.38 3.22 -28.72
C GLU A 581 -53.79 3.23 -27.31
N ALA A 582 -54.62 2.98 -26.29
CA ALA A 582 -54.13 2.86 -24.91
C ALA A 582 -53.35 1.55 -24.77
N ILE A 583 -52.08 1.64 -24.37
CA ILE A 583 -51.20 0.48 -24.18
C ILE A 583 -50.74 0.47 -22.73
N PHE A 584 -50.95 -0.65 -22.05
CA PHE A 584 -50.46 -0.86 -20.69
C PHE A 584 -50.10 -2.32 -20.40
N ILE A 585 -49.16 -2.52 -19.49
CA ILE A 585 -48.66 -3.84 -19.06
C ILE A 585 -49.10 -4.09 -17.63
N ILE A 586 -49.57 -5.30 -17.34
CA ILE A 586 -50.05 -5.74 -16.04
C ILE A 586 -49.15 -6.86 -15.52
N ASN A 587 -48.80 -6.80 -14.24
CA ASN A 587 -48.02 -7.84 -13.59
C ASN A 587 -48.86 -9.07 -13.16
N PRO A 588 -48.23 -10.16 -12.66
CA PRO A 588 -48.94 -11.32 -12.13
C PRO A 588 -49.89 -11.05 -10.95
N SER A 589 -49.75 -9.90 -10.29
CA SER A 589 -50.63 -9.44 -9.19
C SER A 589 -51.76 -8.50 -9.65
N ASP A 590 -52.01 -8.42 -10.96
CA ASP A 590 -53.08 -7.66 -11.60
C ASP A 590 -52.99 -6.13 -11.43
N SER A 591 -51.79 -5.62 -11.16
CA SER A 591 -51.47 -4.18 -11.11
C SER A 591 -50.81 -3.74 -12.42
N ILE A 592 -51.19 -2.56 -12.91
CA ILE A 592 -50.56 -1.96 -14.09
C ILE A 592 -49.16 -1.49 -13.71
N ILE A 593 -48.12 -1.92 -14.44
CA ILE A 593 -46.72 -1.55 -14.18
C ILE A 593 -46.17 -0.56 -15.21
N GLU A 594 -46.79 -0.49 -16.38
CA GLU A 594 -46.39 0.42 -17.44
C GLU A 594 -47.63 0.83 -18.23
N SER A 595 -47.69 2.10 -18.66
CA SER A 595 -48.81 2.61 -19.44
C SER A 595 -48.40 3.83 -20.25
N ASN A 596 -49.02 4.00 -21.43
CA ASN A 596 -48.91 5.23 -22.21
C ASN A 596 -49.95 6.28 -21.80
N LYS A 597 -49.79 7.50 -22.31
CA LYS A 597 -50.66 8.66 -22.05
C LYS A 597 -52.12 8.41 -22.41
N LEU A 598 -52.38 7.69 -23.51
CA LEU A 598 -53.76 7.34 -23.88
C LEU A 598 -54.44 6.41 -22.86
N THR A 599 -53.68 5.67 -22.06
CA THR A 599 -54.23 4.90 -20.94
C THR A 599 -54.79 5.81 -19.85
N GLU A 600 -54.14 6.94 -19.58
CA GLU A 600 -54.67 7.94 -18.65
C GLU A 600 -55.98 8.55 -19.18
N GLU A 601 -56.05 8.85 -20.48
CA GLU A 601 -57.24 9.39 -21.12
C GLU A 601 -58.39 8.37 -21.17
N LEU A 602 -58.09 7.09 -21.43
CA LEU A 602 -59.05 6.01 -21.45
C LEU A 602 -59.65 5.77 -20.05
N THR A 603 -58.79 5.64 -19.04
CA THR A 603 -59.20 5.23 -17.68
C THR A 603 -59.58 6.40 -16.76
N GLY A 604 -59.07 7.60 -17.05
CA GLY A 604 -59.23 8.80 -16.21
C GLY A 604 -58.36 8.81 -14.96
N TYR A 605 -57.44 7.84 -14.80
CA TYR A 605 -56.47 7.80 -13.70
C TYR A 605 -55.11 8.31 -14.19
N LEU A 606 -54.39 9.04 -13.34
CA LEU A 606 -53.01 9.45 -13.64
C LEU A 606 -52.08 8.25 -13.52
N ARG A 607 -50.95 8.22 -14.25
CA ARG A 607 -49.95 7.14 -14.19
C ARG A 607 -49.52 6.78 -12.75
N THR A 608 -49.35 7.79 -11.90
CA THR A 608 -48.99 7.59 -10.48
C THR A 608 -50.09 6.92 -9.64
N GLU A 609 -51.34 6.95 -10.10
CA GLU A 609 -52.48 6.29 -9.45
C GLU A 609 -52.76 4.92 -10.08
N ILE A 610 -52.57 4.81 -11.40
CA ILE A 610 -52.77 3.59 -12.22
C ILE A 610 -51.94 2.41 -11.68
N GLU A 611 -50.73 2.66 -11.18
CA GLU A 611 -49.85 1.62 -10.63
C GLU A 611 -50.43 0.86 -9.43
N SER A 612 -51.43 1.45 -8.76
CA SER A 612 -52.07 0.88 -7.57
C SER A 612 -53.48 0.31 -7.82
N ILE A 613 -53.96 0.38 -9.06
CA ILE A 613 -55.33 0.04 -9.43
C ILE A 613 -55.35 -1.32 -10.11
N SER A 614 -56.27 -2.18 -9.66
CA SER A 614 -56.51 -3.47 -10.30
C SER A 614 -57.31 -3.28 -11.58
N LEU A 615 -56.98 -4.05 -12.62
CA LEU A 615 -57.68 -4.01 -13.90
C LEU A 615 -59.21 -4.22 -13.76
N ASN A 616 -59.64 -5.02 -12.78
CA ASN A 616 -61.03 -5.30 -12.50
C ASN A 616 -61.83 -4.08 -11.97
N GLN A 617 -61.14 -3.02 -11.53
CA GLN A 617 -61.79 -1.76 -11.15
C GLN A 617 -62.10 -0.88 -12.36
N VAL A 618 -61.41 -1.09 -13.48
CA VAL A 618 -61.53 -0.30 -14.71
C VAL A 618 -62.45 -1.00 -15.70
N PHE A 619 -62.30 -2.31 -15.90
CA PHE A 619 -63.09 -3.09 -16.85
C PHE A 619 -64.14 -3.96 -16.16
N TYR A 620 -65.34 -4.01 -16.75
CA TYR A 620 -66.40 -4.88 -16.27
C TYR A 620 -66.09 -6.35 -16.63
N PRO A 621 -66.68 -7.31 -15.88
CA PRO A 621 -66.69 -8.70 -16.28
C PRO A 621 -67.27 -8.88 -17.69
N LEU A 622 -66.80 -9.91 -18.38
CA LEU A 622 -67.31 -10.32 -19.68
C LEU A 622 -68.79 -10.72 -19.58
N ASP A 623 -69.51 -10.75 -20.72
CA ASP A 623 -70.94 -11.09 -20.74
C ASP A 623 -71.24 -12.51 -20.18
N ASN A 624 -70.24 -13.40 -20.11
CA ASN A 624 -70.31 -14.72 -19.47
C ASN A 624 -70.11 -14.69 -17.93
N GLY A 625 -69.89 -13.51 -17.34
CA GLY A 625 -69.66 -13.30 -15.91
C GLY A 625 -68.20 -13.50 -15.46
N GLU A 626 -67.28 -13.81 -16.37
CA GLU A 626 -65.87 -14.03 -16.07
C GLU A 626 -65.08 -12.71 -16.05
N GLU A 627 -64.13 -12.58 -15.12
CA GLU A 627 -63.21 -11.45 -15.09
C GLU A 627 -62.24 -11.47 -16.28
N LEU A 628 -61.97 -10.29 -16.84
CA LEU A 628 -61.13 -10.13 -18.03
C LEU A 628 -59.74 -10.76 -17.86
N VAL A 629 -59.07 -10.48 -16.73
CA VAL A 629 -57.73 -11.01 -16.44
C VAL A 629 -57.73 -12.53 -16.33
N THR A 630 -58.74 -13.10 -15.66
CA THR A 630 -58.88 -14.55 -15.51
C THR A 630 -59.06 -15.23 -16.87
N SER A 631 -59.86 -14.64 -17.75
CA SER A 631 -60.05 -15.12 -19.13
C SER A 631 -58.73 -15.10 -19.93
N ILE A 632 -57.98 -14.00 -19.85
CA ILE A 632 -56.67 -13.88 -20.51
C ILE A 632 -55.69 -14.94 -20.00
N ARG A 633 -55.57 -15.14 -18.68
CA ARG A 633 -54.67 -16.13 -18.06
C ARG A 633 -54.98 -17.57 -18.45
N LYS A 634 -56.26 -17.91 -18.71
CA LYS A 634 -56.66 -19.26 -19.13
C LYS A 634 -56.30 -19.57 -20.57
N VAL A 635 -56.47 -18.60 -21.47
CA VAL A 635 -56.36 -18.81 -22.92
C VAL A 635 -55.00 -18.35 -23.48
N GLY A 636 -54.31 -17.46 -22.77
CA GLY A 636 -53.03 -16.86 -23.17
C GLY A 636 -53.18 -15.58 -24.00
N ALA A 637 -54.39 -15.28 -24.49
CA ALA A 637 -54.73 -14.07 -25.21
C ALA A 637 -56.23 -13.76 -25.10
N PHE A 638 -56.61 -12.50 -25.30
CA PHE A 638 -58.00 -12.07 -25.39
C PHE A 638 -58.17 -11.04 -26.51
N ARG A 639 -59.29 -11.15 -27.24
CA ARG A 639 -59.70 -10.20 -28.26
C ARG A 639 -61.20 -10.02 -28.20
N GLY A 640 -61.67 -8.80 -27.94
CA GLY A 640 -63.10 -8.50 -27.96
C GLY A 640 -63.45 -7.18 -27.30
N THR A 641 -64.74 -6.86 -27.35
CA THR A 641 -65.28 -5.63 -26.77
C THR A 641 -65.68 -5.85 -25.31
N VAL A 642 -65.30 -4.90 -24.46
CA VAL A 642 -65.64 -4.89 -23.04
C VAL A 642 -66.08 -3.51 -22.60
N LYS A 643 -66.96 -3.50 -21.59
CA LYS A 643 -67.39 -2.26 -20.95
C LYS A 643 -66.31 -1.83 -19.96
N PHE A 644 -66.12 -0.53 -19.81
CA PHE A 644 -65.21 0.04 -18.82
C PHE A 644 -65.85 1.22 -18.09
N ILE A 645 -65.29 1.56 -16.94
CA ILE A 645 -65.65 2.73 -16.13
C ILE A 645 -64.41 3.58 -15.90
N ARG A 646 -64.56 4.89 -16.14
CA ARG A 646 -63.54 5.90 -15.85
C ARG A 646 -63.56 6.29 -14.38
N LYS A 647 -62.47 6.88 -13.88
CA LYS A 647 -62.37 7.42 -12.51
C LYS A 647 -63.52 8.38 -12.14
N ASN A 648 -64.00 9.18 -13.08
CA ASN A 648 -65.11 10.13 -12.88
C ASN A 648 -66.51 9.47 -12.89
N GLY A 649 -66.58 8.15 -13.11
CA GLY A 649 -67.82 7.38 -13.20
C GLY A 649 -68.39 7.21 -14.61
N ASP A 650 -67.79 7.83 -15.63
CA ASP A 650 -68.25 7.71 -17.02
C ASP A 650 -68.03 6.28 -17.52
N LYS A 651 -69.05 5.74 -18.18
CA LYS A 651 -69.02 4.39 -18.74
C LYS A 651 -68.74 4.45 -20.23
N GLY A 652 -67.90 3.53 -20.69
CA GLY A 652 -67.55 3.40 -22.10
C GLY A 652 -67.49 1.95 -22.55
N ILE A 653 -67.22 1.77 -23.84
CA ILE A 653 -66.97 0.48 -24.48
C ILE A 653 -65.59 0.55 -25.12
N ALA A 654 -64.71 -0.39 -24.76
CA ALA A 654 -63.38 -0.52 -25.32
C ALA A 654 -63.26 -1.82 -26.12
N ASP A 655 -62.63 -1.75 -27.29
CA ASP A 655 -62.12 -2.93 -27.98
C ASP A 655 -60.74 -3.26 -27.41
N ILE A 656 -60.56 -4.48 -26.91
CA ILE A 656 -59.33 -4.89 -26.21
C ILE A 656 -58.67 -6.05 -26.91
N HIS A 657 -57.37 -5.90 -27.13
CA HIS A 657 -56.45 -6.97 -27.49
C HIS A 657 -55.43 -7.15 -26.36
N ALA A 658 -55.35 -8.36 -25.78
CA ALA A 658 -54.41 -8.66 -24.71
C ALA A 658 -53.65 -9.95 -24.97
N ASN A 659 -52.36 -9.97 -24.64
CA ASN A 659 -51.45 -11.12 -24.79
C ASN A 659 -50.57 -11.27 -23.55
N ILE A 660 -50.19 -12.52 -23.23
CA ILE A 660 -49.31 -12.83 -22.10
C ILE A 660 -47.85 -12.95 -22.56
N PHE A 661 -46.95 -12.30 -21.84
CA PHE A 661 -45.50 -12.46 -21.98
C PHE A 661 -44.98 -13.70 -21.24
N PRO A 662 -43.82 -14.27 -21.62
CA PRO A 662 -43.26 -15.46 -20.97
C PRO A 662 -43.00 -15.35 -19.47
N ASP A 663 -42.81 -14.13 -18.96
CA ASP A 663 -42.60 -13.81 -17.54
C ASP A 663 -43.91 -13.73 -16.73
N GLY A 664 -45.07 -13.91 -17.39
CA GLY A 664 -46.40 -13.85 -16.79
C GLY A 664 -47.03 -12.45 -16.75
N ASN A 665 -46.35 -11.43 -17.29
CA ASN A 665 -46.93 -10.10 -17.50
C ASN A 665 -47.93 -10.13 -18.67
N ILE A 666 -48.92 -9.24 -18.65
CA ILE A 666 -49.97 -9.17 -19.67
C ILE A 666 -49.90 -7.80 -20.35
N GLN A 667 -49.66 -7.77 -21.66
CA GLN A 667 -49.83 -6.56 -22.46
C GLN A 667 -51.31 -6.42 -22.83
N VAL A 668 -51.86 -5.23 -22.64
CA VAL A 668 -53.22 -4.89 -23.05
C VAL A 668 -53.16 -3.65 -23.94
N ILE A 669 -53.78 -3.77 -25.10
CA ILE A 669 -54.03 -2.68 -26.03
C ILE A 669 -55.54 -2.46 -26.04
N ALA A 670 -55.98 -1.25 -25.72
CA ALA A 670 -57.39 -0.91 -25.60
C ALA A 670 -57.71 0.35 -26.42
N ARG A 671 -58.80 0.27 -27.18
CA ARG A 671 -59.32 1.38 -27.98
C ARG A 671 -60.73 1.75 -27.54
N ASP A 672 -60.95 3.01 -27.17
CA ASP A 672 -62.31 3.49 -26.89
C ASP A 672 -63.13 3.57 -28.18
N ILE A 673 -64.22 2.80 -28.24
CA ILE A 673 -65.17 2.76 -29.36
C ILE A 673 -66.56 3.28 -28.95
N THR A 674 -66.67 3.98 -27.82
CA THR A 674 -67.94 4.44 -27.26
C THR A 674 -68.74 5.32 -28.22
N GLU A 675 -68.11 6.35 -28.82
CA GLU A 675 -68.78 7.24 -29.77
C GLU A 675 -69.17 6.53 -31.06
N GLN A 676 -68.29 5.65 -31.56
CA GLN A 676 -68.57 4.84 -32.75
C GLN A 676 -69.78 3.92 -32.52
N HIS A 677 -69.86 3.30 -31.33
CA HIS A 677 -70.97 2.45 -30.94
C HIS A 677 -72.27 3.23 -30.73
N LYS A 678 -72.21 4.45 -30.16
CA LYS A 678 -73.38 5.34 -30.03
C LYS A 678 -73.91 5.79 -31.40
N GLN A 679 -73.02 6.17 -32.32
CA GLN A 679 -73.40 6.58 -33.67
C GLN A 679 -74.04 5.43 -34.45
N ALA A 680 -73.50 4.23 -34.34
CA ALA A 680 -74.08 3.03 -34.96
C ALA A 680 -75.49 2.72 -34.42
N LEU A 681 -75.70 2.84 -33.10
CA LEU A 681 -77.01 2.68 -32.47
C LEU A 681 -78.00 3.77 -32.91
N ALA A 682 -77.58 5.04 -32.90
CA ALA A 682 -78.43 6.18 -33.28
C ALA A 682 -78.83 6.13 -34.75
N LEU A 683 -77.92 5.73 -35.65
CA LEU A 683 -78.22 5.53 -37.06
C LEU A 683 -79.29 4.45 -37.24
N LYS A 684 -79.13 3.31 -36.57
CA LYS A 684 -80.10 2.20 -36.61
C LYS A 684 -81.48 2.59 -36.09
N GLU A 685 -81.56 3.38 -35.01
CA GLU A 685 -82.84 3.91 -34.50
C GLU A 685 -83.48 4.90 -35.48
N SER A 686 -82.70 5.76 -36.11
CA SER A 686 -83.19 6.72 -37.10
C SER A 686 -83.75 6.02 -38.34
N GLU A 687 -83.03 5.03 -38.87
CA GLU A 687 -83.46 4.18 -39.99
C GLU A 687 -84.78 3.47 -39.68
N THR A 688 -84.86 2.81 -38.51
CA THR A 688 -86.07 2.11 -38.07
C THR A 688 -87.25 3.06 -37.93
N ARG A 689 -87.03 4.27 -37.40
CA ARG A 689 -88.07 5.29 -37.23
C ARG A 689 -88.60 5.79 -38.58
N LEU A 690 -87.70 6.04 -39.54
CA LEU A 690 -88.07 6.46 -40.89
C LEU A 690 -88.91 5.38 -41.59
N GLU A 691 -88.51 4.12 -41.49
CA GLU A 691 -89.25 2.98 -42.07
C GLU A 691 -90.67 2.88 -41.50
N LEU A 692 -90.82 3.00 -40.17
CA LEU A 692 -92.13 2.97 -39.51
C LEU A 692 -93.01 4.17 -39.92
N ALA A 693 -92.45 5.36 -40.09
CA ALA A 693 -93.19 6.54 -40.53
C ALA A 693 -93.71 6.41 -41.97
N LEU A 694 -92.87 5.92 -42.89
CA LEU A 694 -93.26 5.65 -44.29
C LEU A 694 -94.36 4.57 -44.37
N LYS A 695 -94.24 3.52 -43.55
CA LYS A 695 -95.25 2.46 -43.46
C LYS A 695 -96.58 2.97 -42.90
N GLY A 696 -96.55 3.83 -41.89
CA GLY A 696 -97.76 4.38 -41.26
C GLY A 696 -98.56 5.36 -42.12
N ALA A 697 -97.91 6.02 -43.09
CA ALA A 697 -98.54 6.99 -44.00
C ALA A 697 -99.01 6.37 -45.33
N ASP A 698 -98.84 5.07 -45.52
CA ASP A 698 -99.12 4.36 -46.79
C ASP A 698 -98.41 4.97 -48.02
N LEU A 699 -97.18 5.46 -47.82
CA LEU A 699 -96.39 6.10 -48.87
C LEU A 699 -95.32 5.16 -49.43
N GLY A 700 -95.26 5.06 -50.75
CA GLY A 700 -94.08 4.57 -51.45
C GLY A 700 -93.13 5.72 -51.72
N THR A 701 -91.82 5.48 -51.67
CA THR A 701 -90.83 6.50 -52.01
C THR A 701 -90.11 6.10 -53.28
N TRP A 702 -89.74 7.09 -54.07
CA TRP A 702 -88.85 6.93 -55.20
C TRP A 702 -87.70 7.93 -55.09
N ASP A 703 -86.56 7.52 -55.61
CA ASP A 703 -85.33 8.30 -55.59
C ASP A 703 -84.63 8.15 -56.94
N PHE A 704 -84.61 9.23 -57.70
CA PHE A 704 -84.13 9.28 -59.06
C PHE A 704 -82.76 9.95 -59.11
N ILE A 705 -81.74 9.15 -59.41
CA ILE A 705 -80.37 9.60 -59.67
C ILE A 705 -80.29 9.95 -61.17
N ILE A 706 -80.38 11.25 -61.46
CA ILE A 706 -80.63 11.78 -62.81
C ILE A 706 -79.50 11.43 -63.78
N ARG A 707 -78.24 11.54 -63.33
CA ARG A 707 -77.05 11.26 -64.16
C ARG A 707 -76.90 9.78 -64.52
N GLU A 708 -77.40 8.89 -63.67
CA GLU A 708 -77.30 7.44 -63.85
C GLU A 708 -78.56 6.82 -64.50
N ASP A 709 -79.59 7.64 -64.77
CA ASP A 709 -80.93 7.19 -65.15
C ASP A 709 -81.43 6.04 -64.27
N LYS A 710 -81.30 6.24 -62.96
CA LYS A 710 -81.53 5.19 -61.96
C LYS A 710 -82.58 5.62 -60.96
N MET A 711 -83.76 5.01 -61.03
CA MET A 711 -84.85 5.24 -60.09
C MET A 711 -84.94 4.08 -59.09
N ILE A 712 -84.84 4.40 -57.82
CA ILE A 712 -84.85 3.46 -56.70
C ILE A 712 -86.16 3.62 -55.96
N HIS A 713 -86.94 2.55 -55.87
CA HIS A 713 -88.18 2.54 -55.09
C HIS A 713 -88.01 1.79 -53.77
N ASN A 714 -88.73 2.22 -52.73
CA ASN A 714 -88.84 1.42 -51.51
C ASN A 714 -89.80 0.23 -51.72
N LYS A 715 -89.70 -0.75 -50.82
CA LYS A 715 -90.57 -1.93 -50.80
C LYS A 715 -92.07 -1.60 -50.83
N ARG A 716 -92.48 -0.52 -50.17
CA ARG A 716 -93.89 -0.11 -50.08
C ARG A 716 -94.49 0.28 -51.43
N TRP A 717 -93.69 0.88 -52.32
CA TRP A 717 -94.13 1.17 -53.68
C TRP A 717 -94.51 -0.08 -54.47
N ALA A 718 -93.73 -1.16 -54.34
CA ALA A 718 -94.09 -2.43 -54.97
C ALA A 718 -95.37 -3.00 -54.34
N GLU A 719 -95.47 -2.99 -53.01
CA GLU A 719 -96.64 -3.50 -52.27
C GLU A 719 -97.94 -2.77 -52.64
N MET A 720 -97.94 -1.44 -52.78
CA MET A 720 -99.16 -0.67 -53.07
C MET A 720 -99.76 -1.03 -54.44
N LEU A 721 -98.90 -1.39 -55.41
CA LEU A 721 -99.29 -1.82 -56.74
C LEU A 721 -99.48 -3.36 -56.83
N GLY A 722 -99.34 -4.07 -55.72
CA GLY A 722 -99.51 -5.52 -55.63
C GLY A 722 -98.34 -6.35 -56.15
N TYR A 723 -97.16 -5.75 -56.33
CA TYR A 723 -95.94 -6.45 -56.72
C TYR A 723 -95.13 -6.86 -55.49
N ASN A 724 -94.38 -7.97 -55.60
CA ASN A 724 -93.50 -8.46 -54.55
C ASN A 724 -92.05 -8.35 -55.02
N PHE A 725 -91.48 -7.15 -54.94
CA PHE A 725 -90.07 -6.87 -55.27
C PHE A 725 -89.36 -6.33 -54.03
N GLU A 726 -88.18 -6.87 -53.70
CA GLU A 726 -87.43 -6.38 -52.53
C GLU A 726 -86.66 -5.08 -52.81
N PHE A 727 -86.22 -4.83 -54.06
CA PHE A 727 -85.73 -3.52 -54.52
C PHE A 727 -85.86 -3.42 -56.04
N THR A 728 -86.58 -2.41 -56.56
CA THR A 728 -86.67 -2.12 -58.01
C THR A 728 -85.79 -0.93 -58.34
N VAL A 729 -84.57 -1.21 -58.80
CA VAL A 729 -83.84 -0.24 -59.64
C VAL A 729 -84.49 -0.30 -61.01
N VAL A 730 -85.13 0.79 -61.39
CA VAL A 730 -85.84 0.92 -62.65
C VAL A 730 -85.32 2.14 -63.38
N ASN A 731 -85.09 2.02 -64.68
CA ASN A 731 -84.71 3.16 -65.52
C ASN A 731 -85.98 3.86 -66.03
N GLU A 732 -85.83 5.04 -66.64
CA GLU A 732 -86.95 5.82 -67.21
C GLU A 732 -87.84 4.95 -68.13
N GLN A 733 -87.23 4.13 -68.98
CA GLN A 733 -87.93 3.22 -69.90
C GLN A 733 -88.78 2.14 -69.21
N PHE A 734 -88.42 1.78 -67.98
CA PHE A 734 -89.17 0.81 -67.20
C PHE A 734 -90.34 1.48 -66.47
N TRP A 735 -90.20 2.74 -66.04
CA TRP A 735 -91.30 3.53 -65.46
C TRP A 735 -92.47 3.72 -66.44
N GLU A 736 -92.17 4.02 -67.71
CA GLU A 736 -93.19 4.17 -68.77
C GLU A 736 -94.10 2.94 -68.95
N LYS A 737 -93.63 1.73 -68.58
CA LYS A 737 -94.44 0.51 -68.65
C LYS A 737 -95.51 0.42 -67.56
N PHE A 738 -95.29 1.10 -66.44
CA PHE A 738 -96.23 1.10 -65.32
C PHE A 738 -97.20 2.26 -65.44
N VAL A 739 -96.89 3.33 -66.17
CA VAL A 739 -97.76 4.50 -66.29
C VAL A 739 -98.66 4.39 -67.52
N HIS A 740 -99.92 4.80 -67.38
CA HIS A 740 -100.86 4.79 -68.48
C HIS A 740 -100.39 5.72 -69.62
N PRO A 741 -100.43 5.31 -70.90
CA PRO A 741 -99.86 6.08 -72.02
C PRO A 741 -100.35 7.53 -72.15
N GLU A 742 -101.61 7.80 -71.79
CA GLU A 742 -102.19 9.15 -71.80
C GLU A 742 -101.59 10.09 -70.73
N ASP A 743 -101.05 9.54 -69.64
CA ASP A 743 -100.57 10.31 -68.49
C ASP A 743 -99.06 10.59 -68.57
N ILE A 744 -98.31 9.84 -69.41
CA ILE A 744 -96.85 9.94 -69.57
C ILE A 744 -96.41 11.35 -69.99
N GLU A 745 -96.98 11.88 -71.07
CA GLU A 745 -96.55 13.18 -71.63
C GLU A 745 -96.78 14.33 -70.65
N THR A 746 -97.93 14.31 -69.95
CA THR A 746 -98.28 15.32 -68.95
C THR A 746 -97.36 15.24 -67.74
N SER A 747 -97.10 14.02 -67.26
CA SER A 747 -96.21 13.75 -66.13
C SER A 747 -94.77 14.18 -66.43
N ASN A 748 -94.22 13.76 -67.57
CA ASN A 748 -92.86 14.12 -67.99
C ASN A 748 -92.70 15.62 -68.19
N SER A 749 -93.72 16.30 -68.75
CA SER A 749 -93.70 17.76 -68.88
C SER A 749 -93.63 18.46 -67.52
N ALA A 750 -94.45 18.02 -66.56
CA ALA A 750 -94.43 18.56 -65.20
C ALA A 750 -93.08 18.29 -64.50
N PHE A 751 -92.53 17.09 -64.65
CA PHE A 751 -91.25 16.72 -64.09
C PHE A 751 -90.11 17.57 -64.67
N GLN A 752 -90.07 17.75 -66.00
CA GLN A 752 -89.09 18.60 -66.68
C GLN A 752 -89.17 20.07 -66.28
N LYS A 753 -90.38 20.62 -66.09
CA LYS A 753 -90.57 21.98 -65.55
C LYS A 753 -89.99 22.10 -64.14
N HIS A 754 -90.15 21.08 -63.31
CA HIS A 754 -89.58 21.07 -61.97
C HIS A 754 -88.05 20.97 -62.00
N LEU A 755 -87.47 20.12 -62.86
CA LEU A 755 -86.02 20.00 -63.04
C LEU A 755 -85.38 21.32 -63.48
N LYS A 756 -86.08 22.12 -64.30
CA LYS A 756 -85.65 23.47 -64.71
C LYS A 756 -85.88 24.56 -63.66
N GLY A 757 -86.47 24.22 -62.50
CA GLY A 757 -86.80 25.16 -61.44
C GLY A 757 -87.99 26.08 -61.73
N GLU A 758 -88.77 25.82 -62.79
CA GLU A 758 -89.94 26.64 -63.16
C GLU A 758 -91.11 26.48 -62.18
N ILE A 759 -91.18 25.32 -61.51
CA ILE A 759 -92.16 25.02 -60.46
C ILE A 759 -91.45 24.46 -59.21
N PRO A 760 -91.93 24.77 -57.99
CA PRO A 760 -91.23 24.45 -56.75
C PRO A 760 -91.28 22.96 -56.37
N TYR A 761 -92.27 22.22 -56.88
CA TYR A 761 -92.43 20.78 -56.67
C TYR A 761 -92.97 20.15 -57.95
N TYR A 762 -92.56 18.91 -58.22
CA TYR A 762 -93.25 18.07 -59.18
C TYR A 762 -94.46 17.43 -58.49
N GLU A 763 -95.63 17.52 -59.13
CA GLU A 763 -96.87 16.91 -58.66
C GLU A 763 -97.69 16.45 -59.87
N ALA A 764 -98.04 15.17 -59.92
CA ALA A 764 -98.82 14.58 -60.99
C ALA A 764 -99.79 13.53 -60.43
N THR A 765 -100.97 13.43 -61.03
CA THR A 765 -101.92 12.34 -60.77
C THR A 765 -101.92 11.42 -61.97
N ILE A 766 -101.31 10.25 -61.82
CA ILE A 766 -101.06 9.30 -62.90
C ILE A 766 -101.74 7.97 -62.62
N ARG A 767 -102.18 7.27 -63.67
CA ARG A 767 -102.63 5.89 -63.53
C ARG A 767 -101.44 4.94 -63.63
N MET A 768 -101.23 4.14 -62.60
CA MET A 768 -100.21 3.08 -62.59
C MET A 768 -100.83 1.69 -62.68
N LEU A 769 -100.16 0.78 -63.39
CA LEU A 769 -100.61 -0.59 -63.63
C LEU A 769 -100.31 -1.48 -62.42
N ALA A 770 -101.36 -1.92 -61.73
CA ALA A 770 -101.24 -2.90 -60.66
C ALA A 770 -101.00 -4.31 -61.21
N SER A 771 -100.45 -5.20 -60.37
CA SER A 771 -100.09 -6.57 -60.74
C SER A 771 -101.28 -7.44 -61.17
N ASN A 772 -102.49 -7.08 -60.74
CA ASN A 772 -103.74 -7.72 -61.16
C ASN A 772 -104.25 -7.23 -62.54
N GLY A 773 -103.54 -6.31 -63.19
CA GLY A 773 -103.89 -5.74 -64.50
C GLY A 773 -104.82 -4.53 -64.44
N GLU A 774 -105.19 -4.04 -63.26
CA GLU A 774 -106.02 -2.85 -63.09
C GLU A 774 -105.19 -1.57 -63.06
N TRP A 775 -105.77 -0.47 -63.53
CA TRP A 775 -105.18 0.86 -63.40
C TRP A 775 -105.58 1.49 -62.07
N ARG A 776 -104.59 1.87 -61.26
CA ARG A 776 -104.77 2.59 -60.00
C ARG A 776 -104.31 4.02 -60.11
N TRP A 777 -105.07 4.96 -59.54
CA TRP A 777 -104.65 6.36 -59.48
C TRP A 777 -103.60 6.55 -58.38
N ILE A 778 -102.42 7.01 -58.79
CA ILE A 778 -101.32 7.34 -57.90
C ILE A 778 -101.08 8.85 -57.98
N MET A 779 -101.05 9.50 -56.82
CA MET A 779 -100.52 10.85 -56.69
C MET A 779 -99.02 10.75 -56.51
N ASP A 780 -98.29 11.26 -57.48
CA ASP A 780 -96.84 11.38 -57.47
C ASP A 780 -96.46 12.81 -57.09
N LYS A 781 -95.61 12.95 -56.08
CA LYS A 781 -95.10 14.24 -55.63
C LYS A 781 -93.62 14.15 -55.27
N GLY A 782 -92.79 14.95 -55.90
CA GLY A 782 -91.35 14.91 -55.70
C GLY A 782 -90.67 16.28 -55.77
N ARG A 783 -89.42 16.31 -55.35
CA ARG A 783 -88.54 17.47 -55.52
C ARG A 783 -87.11 17.07 -55.84
N VAL A 784 -86.35 17.98 -56.46
CA VAL A 784 -84.89 17.89 -56.51
C VAL A 784 -84.33 18.06 -55.10
N VAL A 785 -83.56 17.08 -54.64
CA VAL A 785 -82.93 17.05 -53.31
C VAL A 785 -81.45 17.40 -53.37
N GLU A 786 -80.83 17.31 -54.54
CA GLU A 786 -79.42 17.58 -54.75
C GLU A 786 -79.18 18.26 -56.10
N TRP A 787 -78.40 19.34 -56.08
CA TRP A 787 -77.98 20.13 -57.24
C TRP A 787 -76.45 20.12 -57.29
N ASP A 788 -75.86 20.15 -58.48
CA ASP A 788 -74.40 20.28 -58.62
C ASP A 788 -73.93 21.74 -58.53
N GLU A 789 -72.60 21.94 -58.55
CA GLU A 789 -71.97 23.27 -58.47
C GLU A 789 -72.35 24.20 -59.62
N ASN A 790 -72.87 23.68 -60.74
CA ASN A 790 -73.33 24.45 -61.89
C ASN A 790 -74.83 24.75 -61.83
N GLY A 791 -75.53 24.27 -60.80
CA GLY A 791 -76.97 24.45 -60.63
C GLY A 791 -77.83 23.46 -61.45
N GLU A 792 -77.24 22.37 -61.94
CA GLU A 792 -78.00 21.30 -62.61
C GLU A 792 -78.49 20.26 -61.60
N PRO A 793 -79.69 19.69 -61.77
CA PRO A 793 -80.27 18.74 -60.82
C PRO A 793 -79.55 17.38 -60.90
N VAL A 794 -79.12 16.86 -59.75
CA VAL A 794 -78.37 15.59 -59.64
C VAL A 794 -79.27 14.45 -59.18
N ARG A 795 -80.15 14.74 -58.22
CA ARG A 795 -81.02 13.74 -57.59
C ARG A 795 -82.36 14.34 -57.23
N ALA A 796 -83.44 13.65 -57.58
CA ALA A 796 -84.79 14.01 -57.20
C ALA A 796 -85.43 12.87 -56.41
N SER A 797 -86.15 13.18 -55.34
CA SER A 797 -86.86 12.19 -54.55
C SER A 797 -88.28 12.63 -54.27
N GLY A 798 -89.18 11.66 -54.23
CA GLY A 798 -90.60 11.89 -54.04
C GLY A 798 -91.32 10.71 -53.43
N ILE A 799 -92.63 10.88 -53.34
CA ILE A 799 -93.56 9.93 -52.78
C ILE A 799 -94.65 9.59 -53.79
N HIS A 800 -95.09 8.34 -53.75
CA HIS A 800 -96.29 7.83 -54.40
C HIS A 800 -97.33 7.55 -53.32
N GLN A 801 -98.54 8.04 -53.53
CA GLN A 801 -99.70 7.75 -52.71
C GLN A 801 -100.81 7.15 -53.58
N ASP A 802 -101.34 6.00 -53.20
CA ASP A 802 -102.52 5.42 -53.85
C ASP A 802 -103.76 6.25 -53.47
N ILE A 803 -104.35 6.91 -54.48
CA ILE A 803 -105.57 7.73 -54.35
C ILE A 803 -106.73 7.13 -55.14
N ASN A 804 -106.66 5.83 -55.46
CA ASN A 804 -107.67 5.16 -56.26
C ASN A 804 -109.06 5.20 -55.60
N GLU A 805 -109.14 4.96 -54.29
CA GLU A 805 -110.40 5.08 -53.54
C GLU A 805 -110.98 6.49 -53.63
N LEU A 806 -110.14 7.52 -53.49
CA LEU A 806 -110.55 8.92 -53.60
C LEU A 806 -111.16 9.21 -54.99
N LYS A 807 -110.55 8.71 -56.06
CA LYS A 807 -111.03 8.89 -57.43
C LYS A 807 -112.30 8.10 -57.75
N ILE A 808 -112.48 6.93 -57.14
CA ILE A 808 -113.74 6.16 -57.23
C ILE A 808 -114.87 6.96 -56.59
N TYR A 809 -114.67 7.50 -55.38
CA TYR A 809 -115.69 8.32 -54.71
C TYR A 809 -116.04 9.59 -55.50
N GLU A 810 -115.06 10.28 -56.10
CA GLU A 810 -115.32 11.45 -56.96
C GLU A 810 -116.18 11.10 -58.18
N ARG A 811 -115.90 9.97 -58.84
CA ARG A 811 -116.67 9.50 -60.00
C ARG A 811 -118.09 9.09 -59.62
N GLU A 812 -118.27 8.34 -58.54
CA GLU A 812 -119.59 7.96 -58.03
C GLU A 812 -120.44 9.20 -57.74
N LEU A 813 -119.86 10.20 -57.07
CA LEU A 813 -120.53 11.47 -56.77
C LEU A 813 -120.92 12.21 -58.06
N GLN A 814 -120.06 12.21 -59.08
CA GLN A 814 -120.36 12.84 -60.38
C GLN A 814 -121.47 12.09 -61.14
N GLN A 815 -121.45 10.76 -61.15
CA GLN A 815 -122.51 9.94 -61.75
C GLN A 815 -123.86 10.13 -61.06
N GLN A 816 -123.89 10.16 -59.71
CA GLN A 816 -125.10 10.45 -58.96
C GLN A 816 -125.67 11.84 -59.32
N ARG A 817 -124.81 12.86 -59.47
CA ARG A 817 -125.23 14.20 -59.92
C ARG A 817 -125.85 14.18 -61.32
N LEU A 818 -125.22 13.50 -62.28
CA LEU A 818 -125.73 13.40 -63.66
C LEU A 818 -127.05 12.61 -63.73
N PHE A 819 -127.15 11.51 -63.00
CA PHE A 819 -128.38 10.71 -62.91
C PHE A 819 -129.55 11.52 -62.33
N LEU A 820 -129.33 12.26 -61.24
CA LEU A 820 -130.34 13.17 -60.67
C LEU A 820 -130.77 14.24 -61.67
N GLN A 821 -129.83 14.84 -62.41
CA GLN A 821 -130.17 15.82 -63.45
C GLN A 821 -131.01 15.21 -64.59
N GLN A 822 -130.71 13.98 -65.01
CA GLN A 822 -131.50 13.29 -66.04
C GLN A 822 -132.91 12.97 -65.57
N ILE A 823 -133.08 12.43 -64.35
CA ILE A 823 -134.40 12.17 -63.76
C ILE A 823 -135.23 13.45 -63.75
N LEU A 824 -134.66 14.54 -63.21
CA LEU A 824 -135.34 15.82 -63.11
C LEU A 824 -135.85 16.29 -64.47
N ASN A 825 -135.04 16.16 -65.53
CA ASN A 825 -135.38 16.61 -66.88
C ASN A 825 -136.40 15.73 -67.61
N ILE A 826 -136.57 14.45 -67.24
CA ILE A 826 -137.56 13.56 -67.85
C ILE A 826 -138.98 13.80 -67.30
N ILE A 827 -139.09 14.29 -66.06
CA ILE A 827 -140.39 14.51 -65.42
C ILE A 827 -141.18 15.58 -66.20
N PRO A 828 -142.39 15.27 -66.71
CA PRO A 828 -143.16 16.18 -67.56
C PRO A 828 -143.87 17.30 -66.79
N TYR A 829 -143.78 17.28 -65.45
CA TYR A 829 -144.31 18.34 -64.60
C TYR A 829 -143.25 19.40 -64.31
N PRO A 830 -143.61 20.69 -64.23
CA PRO A 830 -142.69 21.76 -63.85
C PRO A 830 -142.16 21.55 -62.42
N ILE A 831 -140.86 21.30 -62.28
CA ILE A 831 -140.17 21.18 -60.98
C ILE A 831 -139.19 22.33 -60.86
N TYR A 832 -139.29 23.06 -59.75
CA TYR A 832 -138.31 24.04 -59.35
C TYR A 832 -138.07 24.01 -57.84
N VAL A 833 -136.86 24.37 -57.44
CA VAL A 833 -136.46 24.60 -56.05
C VAL A 833 -135.92 26.01 -55.98
N ARG A 834 -136.35 26.76 -54.95
CA ARG A 834 -135.80 28.07 -54.63
C ARG A 834 -135.04 28.04 -53.32
N ASN A 835 -134.01 28.86 -53.21
CA ASN A 835 -133.38 29.15 -51.92
C ASN A 835 -134.27 30.12 -51.11
N LEU A 836 -133.84 30.42 -49.88
CA LEU A 836 -134.50 31.39 -49.00
C LEU A 836 -134.54 32.81 -49.58
N ASN A 837 -133.65 33.13 -50.53
CA ASN A 837 -133.61 34.41 -51.24
C ASN A 837 -134.55 34.45 -52.47
N ASN A 838 -135.40 33.43 -52.61
CA ASN A 838 -136.36 33.28 -53.71
C ASN A 838 -135.72 33.10 -55.10
N GLU A 839 -134.43 32.79 -55.17
CA GLU A 839 -133.70 32.49 -56.40
C GLU A 839 -133.89 31.02 -56.76
N PHE A 840 -134.04 30.72 -58.05
CA PHE A 840 -134.12 29.35 -58.52
C PHE A 840 -132.75 28.66 -58.36
N VAL A 841 -132.70 27.60 -57.54
CA VAL A 841 -131.50 26.77 -57.30
C VAL A 841 -131.50 25.56 -58.22
N LEU A 842 -132.69 25.05 -58.53
CA LEU A 842 -132.87 23.91 -59.39
C LEU A 842 -134.16 24.12 -60.18
N ILE A 843 -134.09 23.88 -61.48
CA ILE A 843 -135.25 23.83 -62.36
C ILE A 843 -135.07 22.65 -63.31
N ASN A 844 -136.16 22.00 -63.67
CA ASN A 844 -136.16 20.98 -64.71
C ASN A 844 -136.58 21.55 -66.08
N LYS A 845 -136.40 20.74 -67.12
CA LYS A 845 -136.73 21.10 -68.50
C LYS A 845 -138.19 21.54 -68.67
N ALA A 846 -139.15 20.84 -68.07
CA ALA A 846 -140.57 21.18 -68.16
C ALA A 846 -140.89 22.57 -67.56
N PHE A 847 -140.26 22.96 -66.45
CA PHE A 847 -140.41 24.31 -65.89
C PHE A 847 -139.81 25.38 -66.80
N ALA A 848 -138.68 25.08 -67.46
CA ALA A 848 -138.09 25.98 -68.44
C ALA A 848 -138.98 26.16 -69.68
N GLU A 849 -139.52 25.06 -70.22
CA GLU A 849 -140.45 25.06 -71.35
C GLU A 849 -141.77 25.78 -71.03
N MET A 850 -142.33 25.59 -69.83
CA MET A 850 -143.55 26.29 -69.38
C MET A 850 -143.39 27.81 -69.38
N LEU A 851 -142.22 28.31 -68.98
CA LEU A 851 -141.94 29.75 -68.95
C LEU A 851 -141.45 30.30 -70.30
N GLY A 852 -141.09 29.44 -71.25
CA GLY A 852 -140.62 29.84 -72.58
C GLY A 852 -139.18 30.40 -72.61
N TYR A 853 -138.40 30.19 -71.54
CA TYR A 853 -137.02 30.66 -71.41
C TYR A 853 -136.04 29.49 -71.25
N SER A 854 -134.77 29.69 -71.59
CA SER A 854 -133.73 28.68 -71.35
C SER A 854 -133.42 28.52 -69.86
N LYS A 855 -132.88 27.36 -69.48
CA LYS A 855 -132.53 27.05 -68.08
C LYS A 855 -131.62 28.11 -67.45
N ASN A 856 -130.62 28.59 -68.20
CA ASN A 856 -129.66 29.57 -67.71
C ASN A 856 -130.28 30.97 -67.56
N GLU A 857 -131.26 31.33 -68.40
CA GLU A 857 -131.98 32.60 -68.27
C GLU A 857 -132.87 32.62 -67.03
N ILE A 858 -133.60 31.53 -66.76
CA ILE A 858 -134.53 31.47 -65.60
C ILE A 858 -133.78 31.46 -64.27
N LEU A 859 -132.63 30.78 -64.20
CA LEU A 859 -131.77 30.82 -63.01
C LEU A 859 -131.24 32.24 -62.73
N GLN A 860 -131.29 33.15 -63.71
CA GLN A 860 -130.91 34.55 -63.59
C GLN A 860 -132.11 35.51 -63.44
N TYR A 861 -133.36 35.06 -63.60
CA TYR A 861 -134.57 35.89 -63.43
C TYR A 861 -134.96 36.03 -61.95
N GLN A 862 -134.77 37.22 -61.39
CA GLN A 862 -135.42 37.65 -60.15
C GLN A 862 -136.81 38.22 -60.48
N PHE A 863 -137.89 37.52 -60.11
CA PHE A 863 -139.24 38.11 -60.22
C PHE A 863 -139.38 39.26 -59.21
N LEU A 864 -139.54 40.48 -59.71
CA LEU A 864 -139.91 41.67 -58.92
C LEU A 864 -141.30 41.46 -58.30
N LYS A 865 -141.39 41.70 -56.98
CA LYS A 865 -142.63 41.65 -56.18
C LYS A 865 -143.76 42.43 -56.87
N LYS A 866 -144.89 41.77 -57.08
CA LYS A 866 -146.21 42.40 -56.96
C LYS A 866 -146.92 41.78 -55.77
#